data_AF-A0A2N5V139-F1
#
_entry.id   AF-A0A2N5V139-F1
#
_cell.length_a   1.000
_cell.length_b   1.000
_cell.length_c   1.000
_cell.angle_alpha   90.00
_cell.angle_beta   90.00
_cell.angle_gamma   90.00
#
_symmetry.space_group_name_H-M   'P 1'
#
loop_
_entity.id
_entity.type
_entity.pdbx_description
1 polymer ?
#
loop_
_entity_poly.entity_id
_entity_poly.type
_entity_poly.pdbx_seq_one_letter_code
_entity_poly.pdbx_strand_id
1 'polypeptide(L)'
;MALSLPPHSSNWDKVGDAFYRKEEIYRMSWSVIDLSFYRVVGAPFAGPVAMTFDTSKPIPVLDPSSSMPSSTRPRIHVYSCSGQLIYTVIWDHPSNLICFGFTHDESLVTVSSNGFYRIYPISCNSSAPADLPPYTQHTLGSITEEIGVLDAIIWSDGMVVMRSDLTFVQIKGWPESPLSEFSNPADTEINEGAVNLHSIDPFSAQLGSENQPHVFQPDRSNGKRESIDAGGLTEKPTAWAVIPPHSSSTGMVQILASRQDSIVVIDPMDSTDQRLAAKGPFLRIVPSPNGKFLALLTSPGSPQPYTVWVVSSDFSRELSEFSLVEQTGQDFLSDGPPLQMVWCGGDTIVIAWEKSLLMIGPFGASLRYTFNDSIHLVTEIDGIRILSLTTCESLSKVASCTSMVFTPGSTSPAAILFDAMDHFDKHSARVADEHIRTIRKKLTEAVEVCVQAAGREFEPRWQQRLIKAAAFGKVFLDVHNPEPFVKMAKTLRVLNAVRDYKIGIPLTYEQYVSHHPNQLISRLTARSHYLLALRLTEFLNLSPAGVLRHWARNVIINMDSASSADAPKTANSPASVCRRIVSKLKDRHGVSPADIAEIAWSLGKTKLCTELLAHELKPTKQIPLLMRMDQGKEALQQSIKSLDPDLIQTVLWETRARKPLAEFLAIVEGKDEAISILKVCAKASVERQFLSDNKEPPSSSKTVSVGSDWELYRDFCYQDDRRTESGCLCLEESYLTTCPNLLYTPSAVADWEGFFEGKLGKIKGALKFFMEDSERVFEQGMLHESVRLLGFQKTLIVDIMKSYGTGASTTQAHDQLKKHFMEAMVSNKGRTMPSLMETIRQCVKLGLRKQADKLKADFKVPEKRFWFVKMKALVELKDWEGLESWSGKKSPIGFEPFVNHLLAMGCHREALRYVPKCEARSRVELYVKCGEWVTAGEECADRGETAKLVELRQRCPSPHVAAALSKMIEDLAA
;
A
#
# COMPACT_ATOMS: atom_id res chain seq x y z
N MET A 1 -31.99 -52.42 26.97
CA MET A 1 -32.51 -52.19 25.60
C MET A 1 -31.95 -50.86 25.12
N ALA A 2 -30.93 -50.87 24.27
CA ALA A 2 -30.52 -49.65 23.57
C ALA A 2 -31.62 -49.36 22.54
N LEU A 3 -32.42 -48.32 22.77
CA LEU A 3 -33.35 -47.83 21.77
C LEU A 3 -32.54 -47.53 20.51
N SER A 4 -32.75 -48.32 19.45
CA SER A 4 -32.14 -48.07 18.15
C SER A 4 -32.61 -46.71 17.70
N LEU A 5 -31.68 -45.75 17.64
CA LEU A 5 -31.96 -44.43 17.12
C LEU A 5 -32.55 -44.53 15.71
N PRO A 6 -33.51 -43.67 15.35
CA PRO A 6 -34.12 -43.70 14.03
C PRO A 6 -33.05 -43.57 12.93
N PRO A 7 -33.28 -44.17 11.75
CA PRO A 7 -32.36 -44.06 10.62
C PRO A 7 -32.20 -42.59 10.23
N HIS A 8 -31.01 -42.20 9.74
CA HIS A 8 -30.74 -40.81 9.35
C HIS A 8 -31.75 -40.24 8.35
N SER A 9 -32.31 -41.09 7.49
CA SER A 9 -33.31 -40.73 6.50
C SER A 9 -34.73 -40.57 7.07
N SER A 10 -34.94 -40.64 8.39
CA SER A 10 -36.27 -40.62 8.99
C SER A 10 -36.98 -39.28 8.89
N ASN A 11 -36.23 -38.18 8.75
CA ASN A 11 -36.75 -36.82 8.59
C ASN A 11 -36.71 -36.35 7.13
N TRP A 12 -36.66 -37.28 6.18
CA TRP A 12 -36.63 -36.97 4.75
C TRP A 12 -38.01 -37.15 4.14
N ASP A 13 -38.51 -36.08 3.53
CA ASP A 13 -39.78 -36.08 2.82
C ASP A 13 -39.52 -36.03 1.31
N LYS A 14 -40.22 -36.86 0.55
CA LYS A 14 -40.06 -36.92 -0.91
C LYS A 14 -40.98 -35.90 -1.58
N VAL A 15 -40.39 -35.06 -2.43
CA VAL A 15 -41.12 -34.09 -3.28
C VAL A 15 -40.66 -34.28 -4.72
N GLY A 16 -41.55 -34.83 -5.55
CA GLY A 16 -41.18 -35.26 -6.91
C GLY A 16 -40.10 -36.32 -6.87
N ASP A 17 -38.97 -36.08 -7.53
CA ASP A 17 -37.82 -37.01 -7.60
C ASP A 17 -36.73 -36.70 -6.57
N ALA A 18 -36.90 -35.67 -5.74
CA ALA A 18 -35.93 -35.25 -4.74
C ALA A 18 -36.42 -35.50 -3.31
N PHE A 19 -35.48 -35.66 -2.38
CA PHE A 19 -35.76 -35.67 -0.95
C PHE A 19 -35.43 -34.29 -0.37
N TYR A 20 -36.27 -33.83 0.54
CA TYR A 20 -36.09 -32.63 1.33
C TYR A 20 -36.04 -33.02 2.81
N ARG A 21 -35.29 -32.26 3.60
CA ARG A 21 -35.22 -32.47 5.03
C ARG A 21 -35.48 -31.17 5.77
N LYS A 22 -36.20 -31.30 6.88
CA LYS A 22 -36.42 -30.23 7.86
C LYS A 22 -35.64 -30.56 9.13
N GLU A 23 -34.75 -29.67 9.54
CA GLU A 23 -33.89 -29.87 10.70
C GLU A 23 -33.96 -28.65 11.64
N GLU A 24 -34.20 -28.89 12.93
CA GLU A 24 -34.07 -27.86 13.96
C GLU A 24 -32.58 -27.54 14.17
N ILE A 25 -32.19 -26.28 13.99
CA ILE A 25 -30.80 -25.84 14.13
C ILE A 25 -30.56 -25.28 15.54
N TYR A 26 -31.45 -24.39 15.99
CA TYR A 26 -31.38 -23.79 17.32
C TYR A 26 -32.76 -23.71 17.95
N ARG A 27 -32.77 -23.82 19.27
CA ARG A 27 -33.88 -23.36 20.09
C ARG A 27 -33.68 -21.87 20.40
N MET A 28 -34.69 -21.06 20.12
CA MET A 28 -34.61 -19.60 20.21
C MET A 28 -34.56 -19.14 21.67
N SER A 29 -33.67 -18.20 21.97
CA SER A 29 -33.50 -17.59 23.31
C SER A 29 -33.97 -16.14 23.40
N TRP A 30 -34.79 -15.67 22.47
CA TRP A 30 -35.26 -14.28 22.43
C TRP A 30 -36.55 -14.07 23.23
N SER A 31 -36.83 -12.82 23.62
CA SER A 31 -38.04 -12.44 24.38
C SER A 31 -39.19 -11.98 23.49
N VAL A 32 -39.25 -12.46 22.24
CA VAL A 32 -40.26 -12.08 21.26
C VAL A 32 -41.58 -12.78 21.62
N ILE A 33 -42.70 -12.05 21.56
CA ILE A 33 -44.02 -12.57 21.92
C ILE A 33 -44.68 -13.28 20.73
N ASP A 34 -44.76 -12.60 19.59
CA ASP A 34 -45.34 -13.13 18.36
C ASP A 34 -44.68 -12.43 17.16
N LEU A 35 -44.13 -13.21 16.22
CA LEU A 35 -43.48 -12.69 15.02
C LEU A 35 -44.47 -11.98 14.08
N SER A 36 -45.78 -12.27 14.19
CA SER A 36 -46.81 -11.64 13.37
C SER A 36 -46.84 -10.12 13.54
N PHE A 37 -46.38 -9.56 14.67
CA PHE A 37 -46.35 -8.11 14.92
C PHE A 37 -45.11 -7.39 14.37
N TYR A 38 -44.14 -8.13 13.81
CA TYR A 38 -42.85 -7.56 13.44
C TYR A 38 -42.62 -7.63 11.93
N ARG A 39 -41.96 -6.60 11.39
CA ARG A 39 -41.24 -6.70 10.14
C ARG A 39 -39.91 -7.38 10.44
N VAL A 40 -39.62 -8.49 9.77
CA VAL A 40 -38.43 -9.31 10.00
C VAL A 40 -37.61 -9.38 8.72
N VAL A 41 -36.29 -9.28 8.85
CA VAL A 41 -35.33 -9.45 7.75
C VAL A 41 -34.16 -10.28 8.25
N GLY A 42 -33.84 -11.37 7.55
CA GLY A 42 -32.64 -12.16 7.79
C GLY A 42 -31.49 -11.72 6.88
N ALA A 43 -30.30 -11.58 7.44
CA ALA A 43 -29.08 -11.41 6.66
C ALA A 43 -28.72 -12.72 5.94
N PRO A 44 -28.26 -12.67 4.68
CA PRO A 44 -27.92 -13.87 3.91
C PRO A 44 -26.74 -14.63 4.54
N PHE A 45 -26.49 -15.86 4.08
CA PHE A 45 -25.36 -16.71 4.48
C PHE A 45 -25.36 -17.00 5.97
N ALA A 46 -26.51 -17.39 6.52
CA ALA A 46 -26.66 -17.69 7.94
C ALA A 46 -26.31 -16.49 8.87
N GLY A 47 -26.54 -15.27 8.39
CA GLY A 47 -26.32 -14.04 9.14
C GLY A 47 -27.42 -13.69 10.16
N PRO A 48 -27.29 -12.57 10.89
CA PRO A 48 -28.23 -12.17 11.94
C PRO A 48 -29.64 -11.86 11.40
N VAL A 49 -30.60 -11.72 12.33
CA VAL A 49 -31.99 -11.39 12.05
C VAL A 49 -32.30 -10.02 12.66
N ALA A 50 -32.76 -9.08 11.83
CA ALA A 50 -33.27 -7.79 12.29
C ALA A 50 -34.79 -7.82 12.35
N MET A 51 -35.36 -7.20 13.39
CA MET A 51 -36.79 -7.02 13.53
C MET A 51 -37.16 -5.65 14.09
N THR A 52 -38.25 -5.10 13.60
CA THR A 52 -38.89 -3.88 14.14
C THR A 52 -40.39 -4.10 14.21
N PHE A 53 -41.04 -3.46 15.18
CA PHE A 53 -42.50 -3.51 15.26
C PHE A 53 -43.12 -2.95 13.97
N ASP A 54 -44.14 -3.63 13.47
CA ASP A 54 -44.87 -3.21 12.28
C ASP A 54 -45.89 -2.13 12.65
N THR A 55 -45.59 -0.88 12.29
CA THR A 55 -46.45 0.27 12.60
C THR A 55 -47.80 0.23 11.90
N SER A 56 -48.00 -0.64 10.91
CA SER A 56 -49.31 -0.85 10.28
C SER A 56 -50.25 -1.70 11.12
N LYS A 57 -49.72 -2.42 12.12
CA LYS A 57 -50.47 -3.33 12.99
C LYS A 57 -50.78 -2.67 14.34
N PRO A 58 -51.93 -2.99 14.97
CA PRO A 58 -52.27 -2.47 16.28
C PRO A 58 -51.29 -2.97 17.35
N ILE A 59 -50.92 -2.09 18.28
CA ILE A 59 -50.03 -2.43 19.40
C ILE A 59 -50.82 -3.29 20.41
N PRO A 60 -50.40 -4.53 20.70
CA PRO A 60 -51.03 -5.34 21.73
C PRO A 60 -50.77 -4.76 23.13
N VAL A 61 -51.81 -4.62 23.95
CA VAL A 61 -51.71 -4.16 25.36
C VAL A 61 -51.27 -5.35 26.22
N LEU A 62 -49.99 -5.44 26.57
CA LEU A 62 -49.44 -6.50 27.43
C LEU A 62 -48.48 -5.94 28.50
N ASP A 63 -48.23 -6.77 29.52
CA ASP A 63 -47.59 -6.54 30.81
C ASP A 63 -46.33 -5.61 30.80
N PRO A 64 -46.07 -4.78 31.84
CA PRO A 64 -44.96 -3.81 31.89
C PRO A 64 -43.55 -4.41 31.83
N SER A 65 -43.41 -5.73 31.95
CA SER A 65 -42.14 -6.46 31.78
C SER A 65 -41.86 -6.89 30.34
N SER A 66 -42.77 -6.65 29.40
CA SER A 66 -42.61 -6.97 27.98
C SER A 66 -41.69 -5.97 27.28
N SER A 67 -40.89 -6.44 26.30
CA SER A 67 -39.91 -5.66 25.56
C SER A 67 -40.51 -4.61 24.59
N MET A 68 -41.73 -4.15 24.83
CA MET A 68 -42.40 -3.14 24.01
C MET A 68 -42.05 -1.72 24.48
N PRO A 69 -41.77 -0.77 23.57
CA PRO A 69 -41.39 0.57 23.97
C PRO A 69 -42.59 1.36 24.48
N SER A 70 -42.45 1.97 25.66
CA SER A 70 -43.24 3.14 26.09
C SER A 70 -42.97 4.41 25.25
N SER A 71 -42.18 4.27 24.17
CA SER A 71 -41.65 5.34 23.33
C SER A 71 -42.25 5.27 21.93
N THR A 72 -42.58 6.43 21.36
CA THR A 72 -43.14 6.59 20.01
C THR A 72 -42.12 6.36 18.89
N ARG A 73 -40.82 6.13 19.20
CA ARG A 73 -39.77 5.97 18.20
C ARG A 73 -39.53 4.49 17.85
N PRO A 74 -39.43 4.11 16.55
CA PRO A 74 -39.15 2.75 16.13
C PRO A 74 -37.82 2.22 16.70
N ARG A 75 -37.81 0.94 17.10
CA ARG A 75 -36.61 0.25 17.59
C ARG A 75 -36.37 -0.97 16.71
N ILE A 76 -35.17 -1.07 16.14
CA ILE A 76 -34.75 -2.22 15.33
C ILE A 76 -33.84 -3.08 16.20
N HIS A 77 -34.30 -4.27 16.54
CA HIS A 77 -33.55 -5.26 17.31
C HIS A 77 -32.84 -6.21 16.38
N VAL A 78 -31.55 -6.43 16.59
CA VAL A 78 -30.73 -7.37 15.79
C VAL A 78 -30.32 -8.55 16.67
N TYR A 79 -30.76 -9.74 16.29
CA TYR A 79 -30.51 -11.01 16.97
C TYR A 79 -29.59 -11.91 16.16
N SER A 80 -28.84 -12.77 16.83
CA SER A 80 -28.21 -13.93 16.20
C SER A 80 -29.27 -14.97 15.80
N CYS A 81 -28.87 -15.97 15.00
CA CYS A 81 -29.80 -17.04 14.60
C CYS A 81 -30.25 -17.94 15.76
N SER A 82 -29.53 -17.93 16.90
CA SER A 82 -29.95 -18.64 18.11
C SER A 82 -30.88 -17.81 19.01
N GLY A 83 -31.24 -16.59 18.60
CA GLY A 83 -32.12 -15.69 19.36
C GLY A 83 -31.41 -14.88 20.44
N GLN A 84 -30.08 -14.78 20.43
CA GLN A 84 -29.36 -13.86 21.33
C GLN A 84 -29.37 -12.44 20.76
N LEU A 85 -29.79 -11.45 21.54
CA LEU A 85 -29.75 -10.05 21.15
C LEU A 85 -28.31 -9.57 20.99
N ILE A 86 -27.95 -9.06 19.81
CA ILE A 86 -26.61 -8.52 19.51
C ILE A 86 -26.59 -7.03 19.84
N TYR A 87 -27.49 -6.25 19.24
CA TYR A 87 -27.64 -4.82 19.51
C TYR A 87 -29.04 -4.32 19.16
N THR A 88 -29.37 -3.09 19.58
CA THR A 88 -30.63 -2.42 19.25
C THR A 88 -30.34 -1.04 18.69
N VAL A 89 -30.92 -0.73 17.53
CA VAL A 89 -30.88 0.60 16.92
C VAL A 89 -32.15 1.34 17.30
N ILE A 90 -31.99 2.55 17.83
CA ILE A 90 -33.10 3.47 18.08
C ILE A 90 -33.20 4.39 16.86
N TRP A 91 -34.34 4.37 16.16
CA TRP A 91 -34.56 5.25 15.03
C TRP A 91 -34.86 6.66 15.52
N ASP A 92 -33.88 7.54 15.39
CA ASP A 92 -33.94 8.95 15.83
C ASP A 92 -34.07 9.95 14.67
N HIS A 93 -34.11 9.46 13.43
CA HIS A 93 -34.31 10.31 12.25
C HIS A 93 -35.76 10.84 12.22
N PRO A 94 -35.99 12.10 11.81
CA PRO A 94 -37.32 12.72 11.83
C PRO A 94 -38.31 12.11 10.83
N SER A 95 -37.82 11.49 9.76
CA SER A 95 -38.65 10.85 8.74
C SER A 95 -38.88 9.35 9.00
N ASN A 96 -39.91 8.79 8.38
CA ASN A 96 -40.33 7.42 8.61
C ASN A 96 -39.31 6.42 8.04
N LEU A 97 -39.17 5.27 8.71
CA LEU A 97 -38.38 4.13 8.24
C LEU A 97 -39.16 3.38 7.15
N ILE A 98 -38.65 3.39 5.92
CA ILE A 98 -39.26 2.68 4.78
C ILE A 98 -38.84 1.22 4.77
N CYS A 99 -37.54 0.95 4.74
CA CYS A 99 -36.99 -0.39 4.57
C CYS A 99 -35.70 -0.54 5.39
N PHE A 100 -35.37 -1.77 5.74
CA PHE A 100 -34.09 -2.13 6.32
C PHE A 100 -33.63 -3.50 5.82
N GLY A 101 -32.33 -3.73 5.79
CA GLY A 101 -31.73 -4.95 5.26
C GLY A 101 -30.28 -5.07 5.67
N PHE A 102 -29.59 -6.09 5.17
CA PHE A 102 -28.20 -6.34 5.54
C PHE A 102 -27.28 -6.33 4.32
N THR A 103 -26.08 -5.82 4.55
CA THR A 103 -24.94 -5.95 3.65
C THR A 103 -24.28 -7.34 3.79
N HIS A 104 -23.33 -7.65 2.92
CA HIS A 104 -22.54 -8.89 2.96
C HIS A 104 -21.61 -9.01 4.19
N ASP A 105 -21.29 -7.90 4.86
CA ASP A 105 -20.51 -7.83 6.10
C ASP A 105 -21.37 -7.77 7.37
N GLU A 106 -22.68 -8.06 7.26
CA GLU A 106 -23.67 -8.04 8.36
C GLU A 106 -23.95 -6.66 8.96
N SER A 107 -23.60 -5.58 8.26
CA SER A 107 -24.02 -4.23 8.62
C SER A 107 -25.49 -4.02 8.28
N LEU A 108 -26.24 -3.41 9.19
CA LEU A 108 -27.66 -3.11 9.00
C LEU A 108 -27.81 -1.81 8.20
N VAL A 109 -28.50 -1.87 7.07
CA VAL A 109 -28.87 -0.71 6.26
C VAL A 109 -30.31 -0.34 6.55
N THR A 110 -30.59 0.95 6.71
CA THR A 110 -31.95 1.49 6.88
C THR A 110 -32.19 2.63 5.89
N VAL A 111 -33.37 2.70 5.29
CA VAL A 111 -33.76 3.72 4.32
C VAL A 111 -34.93 4.55 4.86
N SER A 112 -34.80 5.86 4.79
CA SER A 112 -35.79 6.82 5.25
C SER A 112 -36.70 7.34 4.13
N SER A 113 -37.88 7.84 4.47
CA SER A 113 -38.87 8.31 3.50
C SER A 113 -38.46 9.58 2.74
N ASN A 114 -37.49 10.33 3.25
CA ASN A 114 -36.92 11.53 2.62
C ASN A 114 -35.58 11.26 1.90
N GLY A 115 -35.28 10.00 1.58
CA GLY A 115 -34.13 9.68 0.73
C GLY A 115 -32.76 9.67 1.40
N PHE A 116 -32.71 9.50 2.72
CA PHE A 116 -31.46 9.19 3.42
C PHE A 116 -31.37 7.70 3.68
N TYR A 117 -30.15 7.17 3.68
CA TYR A 117 -29.90 5.83 4.18
C TYR A 117 -28.76 5.84 5.20
N ARG A 118 -28.84 4.95 6.17
CA ARG A 118 -27.84 4.78 7.23
C ARG A 118 -27.34 3.35 7.24
N ILE A 119 -26.04 3.19 7.44
CA ILE A 119 -25.38 1.88 7.59
C ILE A 119 -24.88 1.79 9.02
N TYR A 120 -25.35 0.79 9.77
CA TYR A 120 -24.98 0.50 11.15
C TYR A 120 -24.10 -0.75 11.19
N PRO A 121 -22.78 -0.61 11.39
CA PRO A 121 -21.90 -1.77 11.59
C PRO A 121 -22.31 -2.56 12.83
N ILE A 122 -22.21 -3.89 12.77
CA ILE A 122 -22.54 -4.78 13.88
C ILE A 122 -21.63 -4.57 15.12
N SER A 123 -20.43 -4.01 14.92
CA SER A 123 -19.48 -3.70 16.00
C SER A 123 -19.86 -2.48 16.84
N CYS A 124 -20.89 -1.72 16.46
CA CYS A 124 -21.33 -0.54 17.18
C CYS A 124 -22.22 -0.91 18.37
N ASN A 125 -21.62 -1.06 19.56
CA ASN A 125 -22.37 -0.96 20.81
C ASN A 125 -22.96 0.46 20.92
N SER A 126 -24.22 0.55 21.34
CA SER A 126 -25.01 1.79 21.46
C SER A 126 -24.52 2.78 22.54
N SER A 127 -23.24 2.73 22.92
CA SER A 127 -22.61 3.52 23.98
C SER A 127 -21.35 4.27 23.51
N ALA A 128 -21.16 4.45 22.20
CA ALA A 128 -20.01 5.18 21.66
C ALA A 128 -20.08 6.69 21.97
N PRO A 129 -18.96 7.37 22.29
CA PRO A 129 -18.91 8.82 22.50
C PRO A 129 -19.13 9.62 21.21
N ALA A 130 -19.51 10.89 21.38
CA ALA A 130 -20.15 11.77 20.39
C ALA A 130 -19.38 12.16 19.11
N ASP A 131 -18.13 11.74 18.92
CA ASP A 131 -17.29 12.27 17.81
C ASP A 131 -17.27 11.39 16.54
N LEU A 132 -17.83 10.17 16.57
CA LEU A 132 -18.12 9.36 15.37
C LEU A 132 -19.54 8.80 15.49
N PRO A 133 -20.43 9.02 14.51
CA PRO A 133 -21.77 8.46 14.58
C PRO A 133 -21.68 6.92 14.56
N PRO A 134 -22.51 6.20 15.35
CA PRO A 134 -22.56 4.73 15.36
C PRO A 134 -23.07 4.14 14.03
N TYR A 135 -23.30 5.01 13.05
CA TYR A 135 -23.72 4.72 11.69
C TYR A 135 -23.07 5.73 10.74
N THR A 136 -22.89 5.35 9.49
CA THR A 136 -22.63 6.34 8.43
C THR A 136 -23.95 6.71 7.75
N GLN A 137 -24.24 8.00 7.62
CA GLN A 137 -25.42 8.50 6.93
C GLN A 137 -25.06 9.00 5.54
N HIS A 138 -25.87 8.63 4.55
CA HIS A 138 -25.68 8.94 3.14
C HIS A 138 -27.00 9.43 2.53
N THR A 139 -26.92 10.17 1.42
CA THR A 139 -28.09 10.73 0.72
C THR A 139 -28.26 10.12 -0.67
N LEU A 140 -29.51 9.86 -1.05
CA LEU A 140 -29.92 9.47 -2.40
C LEU A 140 -30.01 10.66 -3.38
N GLY A 141 -29.64 11.87 -2.93
CA GLY A 141 -29.64 13.11 -3.72
C GLY A 141 -30.87 13.98 -3.48
N SER A 142 -30.73 15.28 -3.78
CA SER A 142 -31.77 16.29 -3.53
C SER A 142 -33.10 16.00 -4.23
N ILE A 143 -33.05 15.48 -5.46
CA ILE A 143 -34.25 15.07 -6.21
C ILE A 143 -35.05 14.01 -5.43
N THR A 144 -34.36 13.03 -4.85
CA THR A 144 -35.02 11.98 -4.06
C THR A 144 -35.55 12.52 -2.73
N GLU A 145 -34.92 13.54 -2.17
CA GLU A 145 -35.38 14.22 -0.94
C GLU A 145 -36.66 15.03 -1.18
N GLU A 146 -36.75 15.71 -2.33
CA GLU A 146 -37.94 16.46 -2.76
C GLU A 146 -39.11 15.54 -3.13
N ILE A 147 -38.85 14.49 -3.90
CA ILE A 147 -39.87 13.55 -4.38
C ILE A 147 -40.30 12.57 -3.30
N GLY A 148 -39.37 12.17 -2.42
CA GLY A 148 -39.57 11.14 -1.41
C GLY A 148 -39.40 9.71 -1.93
N VAL A 149 -39.29 8.79 -0.99
CA VAL A 149 -39.09 7.35 -1.22
C VAL A 149 -40.39 6.60 -0.95
N LEU A 150 -40.81 5.77 -1.91
CA LEU A 150 -42.01 4.95 -1.84
C LEU A 150 -41.72 3.54 -1.32
N ASP A 151 -40.65 2.92 -1.80
CA ASP A 151 -40.22 1.56 -1.41
C ASP A 151 -38.73 1.35 -1.73
N ALA A 152 -38.11 0.30 -1.17
CA ALA A 152 -36.72 -0.05 -1.46
C ALA A 152 -36.44 -1.55 -1.29
N ILE A 153 -35.57 -2.10 -2.14
CA ILE A 153 -35.07 -3.47 -2.06
C ILE A 153 -33.55 -3.43 -1.86
N ILE A 154 -33.10 -4.06 -0.78
CA ILE A 154 -31.70 -4.12 -0.36
C ILE A 154 -31.19 -5.56 -0.54
N TRP A 155 -30.01 -5.72 -1.13
CA TRP A 155 -29.28 -6.99 -1.18
C TRP A 155 -27.88 -6.82 -0.59
N SER A 156 -27.09 -7.90 -0.61
CA SER A 156 -25.76 -8.00 0.01
C SER A 156 -24.78 -6.89 -0.41
N ASP A 157 -24.98 -6.26 -1.55
CA ASP A 157 -23.98 -5.43 -2.23
C ASP A 157 -24.55 -4.18 -2.90
N GLY A 158 -25.78 -3.79 -2.54
CA GLY A 158 -26.41 -2.62 -3.09
C GLY A 158 -27.89 -2.55 -2.75
N MET A 159 -28.54 -1.53 -3.28
CA MET A 159 -29.99 -1.38 -3.19
C MET A 159 -30.57 -0.69 -4.42
N VAL A 160 -31.86 -0.89 -4.64
CA VAL A 160 -32.68 -0.06 -5.53
C VAL A 160 -33.78 0.57 -4.70
N VAL A 161 -34.01 1.85 -4.93
CA VAL A 161 -35.04 2.66 -4.27
C VAL A 161 -36.03 3.13 -5.32
N MET A 162 -37.33 2.91 -5.07
CA MET A 162 -38.42 3.45 -5.86
C MET A 162 -38.86 4.78 -5.25
N ARG A 163 -38.84 5.84 -6.05
CA ARG A 163 -39.30 7.18 -5.67
C ARG A 163 -40.83 7.31 -5.77
N SER A 164 -41.39 8.36 -5.19
CA SER A 164 -42.83 8.65 -5.27
C SER A 164 -43.33 8.95 -6.69
N ASP A 165 -42.45 9.36 -7.61
CA ASP A 165 -42.73 9.56 -9.04
C ASP A 165 -42.57 8.28 -9.89
N LEU A 166 -42.37 7.13 -9.24
CA LEU A 166 -42.17 5.81 -9.84
C LEU A 166 -40.82 5.64 -10.59
N THR A 167 -39.94 6.63 -10.55
CA THR A 167 -38.55 6.46 -11.00
C THR A 167 -37.71 5.70 -9.96
N PHE A 168 -36.57 5.18 -10.38
CA PHE A 168 -35.71 4.36 -9.52
C PHE A 168 -34.32 4.97 -9.31
N VAL A 169 -33.70 4.62 -8.18
CA VAL A 169 -32.31 4.95 -7.89
C VAL A 169 -31.59 3.69 -7.45
N GLN A 170 -30.55 3.31 -8.19
CA GLN A 170 -29.65 2.24 -7.82
C GLN A 170 -28.46 2.81 -7.02
N ILE A 171 -28.09 2.12 -5.95
CA ILE A 171 -26.81 2.28 -5.25
C ILE A 171 -25.95 1.03 -5.53
N LYS A 172 -24.78 1.24 -6.15
CA LYS A 172 -23.82 0.20 -6.53
C LYS A 172 -22.71 0.08 -5.49
N GLY A 173 -22.58 -1.11 -4.89
CA GLY A 173 -21.70 -1.34 -3.76
C GLY A 173 -22.12 -0.55 -2.51
N TRP A 174 -21.45 -0.84 -1.39
CA TRP A 174 -21.59 -0.04 -0.18
C TRP A 174 -20.39 0.91 -0.03
N PRO A 175 -20.60 2.13 0.49
CA PRO A 175 -19.51 3.00 0.91
C PRO A 175 -18.55 2.24 1.84
N GLU A 176 -17.23 2.38 1.65
CA GLU A 176 -16.22 1.61 2.38
C GLU A 176 -16.49 1.58 3.89
N SER A 177 -16.75 0.38 4.39
CA SER A 177 -16.81 0.10 5.82
C SER A 177 -15.39 0.25 6.40
N PRO A 178 -15.21 0.73 7.64
CA PRO A 178 -13.92 0.66 8.34
C PRO A 178 -13.35 -0.78 8.46
N LEU A 179 -14.16 -1.79 8.11
CA LEU A 179 -13.82 -3.21 8.02
C LEU A 179 -13.33 -3.65 6.63
N SER A 180 -13.28 -2.79 5.61
CA SER A 180 -12.74 -3.13 4.27
C SER A 180 -11.24 -3.48 4.32
N GLU A 181 -10.58 -3.07 5.39
CA GLU A 181 -9.18 -3.27 5.77
C GLU A 181 -8.71 -4.73 5.86
N PHE A 182 -9.61 -5.72 5.87
CA PHE A 182 -9.26 -7.15 5.80
C PHE A 182 -8.82 -7.60 4.40
N SER A 183 -9.05 -6.77 3.39
CA SER A 183 -8.61 -6.99 2.01
C SER A 183 -7.18 -6.47 1.86
N ASN A 184 -6.22 -7.36 1.62
CA ASN A 184 -4.83 -6.97 1.46
C ASN A 184 -4.67 -6.19 0.14
N PRO A 185 -4.02 -5.01 0.10
CA PRO A 185 -3.73 -4.33 -1.16
C PRO A 185 -2.73 -5.12 -2.06
N ALA A 186 -2.12 -6.19 -1.55
CA ALA A 186 -1.32 -7.13 -2.36
C ALA A 186 -2.19 -8.15 -3.13
N ASP A 187 -3.43 -8.40 -2.69
CA ASP A 187 -4.38 -9.23 -3.46
C ASP A 187 -4.99 -8.45 -4.64
N THR A 188 -4.72 -7.14 -4.72
CA THR A 188 -5.18 -6.24 -5.79
C THR A 188 -4.33 -6.26 -7.05
N GLU A 189 -3.10 -6.79 -7.03
CA GLU A 189 -2.22 -6.82 -8.22
C GLU A 189 -2.05 -8.21 -8.85
N ILE A 190 -2.53 -9.29 -8.22
CA ILE A 190 -2.39 -10.66 -8.78
C ILE A 190 -3.58 -11.09 -9.66
N ASN A 191 -4.67 -10.32 -9.71
CA ASN A 191 -5.93 -10.77 -10.31
C ASN A 191 -6.29 -10.17 -11.69
N GLU A 192 -5.29 -9.91 -12.54
CA GLU A 192 -5.53 -9.72 -13.99
C GLU A 192 -4.84 -10.78 -14.88
N GLY A 193 -4.18 -11.79 -14.32
CA GLY A 193 -3.47 -12.78 -15.16
C GLY A 193 -3.20 -14.16 -14.58
N ALA A 194 -3.51 -14.43 -13.32
CA ALA A 194 -3.32 -15.76 -12.75
C ALA A 194 -4.41 -16.08 -11.73
N VAL A 195 -5.51 -16.67 -12.21
CA VAL A 195 -6.35 -17.50 -11.35
C VAL A 195 -5.40 -18.55 -10.76
N ASN A 196 -5.09 -18.46 -9.47
CA ASN A 196 -4.36 -19.50 -8.78
C ASN A 196 -5.13 -20.81 -8.99
N LEU A 197 -4.63 -21.65 -9.89
CA LEU A 197 -5.25 -22.91 -10.34
C LEU A 197 -5.47 -23.94 -9.22
N HIS A 198 -5.12 -23.59 -7.97
CA HIS A 198 -5.23 -24.39 -6.77
C HIS A 198 -6.52 -24.14 -5.95
N SER A 199 -7.37 -23.17 -6.31
CA SER A 199 -8.62 -22.88 -5.58
C SER A 199 -9.89 -23.44 -6.23
N ILE A 200 -9.81 -24.08 -7.40
CA ILE A 200 -10.94 -24.81 -7.97
C ILE A 200 -11.14 -26.06 -7.11
N ASP A 201 -12.33 -26.21 -6.53
CA ASP A 201 -12.67 -27.40 -5.76
C ASP A 201 -12.47 -28.65 -6.65
N PRO A 202 -11.64 -29.64 -6.29
CA PRO A 202 -11.44 -30.84 -7.09
C PRO A 202 -12.74 -31.61 -7.38
N PHE A 203 -13.81 -31.29 -6.62
CA PHE A 203 -15.13 -31.90 -6.67
C PHE A 203 -16.17 -31.13 -7.49
N SER A 204 -15.89 -29.89 -7.89
CA SER A 204 -16.82 -29.13 -8.75
C SER A 204 -16.73 -29.54 -10.22
N ALA A 205 -15.68 -30.27 -10.62
CA ALA A 205 -15.48 -30.74 -11.99
C ALA A 205 -16.34 -31.98 -12.38
N GLN A 206 -16.99 -32.65 -11.41
CA GLN A 206 -17.76 -33.88 -11.66
C GLN A 206 -19.29 -33.69 -11.65
N LEU A 207 -19.80 -32.52 -11.27
CA LEU A 207 -21.19 -32.13 -11.56
C LEU A 207 -21.19 -31.35 -12.89
N GLY A 208 -22.17 -31.63 -13.75
CA GLY A 208 -22.30 -31.01 -15.07
C GLY A 208 -22.09 -29.49 -15.04
N SER A 209 -21.66 -28.93 -16.17
CA SER A 209 -21.11 -27.58 -16.35
C SER A 209 -22.00 -26.39 -15.95
N GLU A 210 -23.14 -26.60 -15.28
CA GLU A 210 -24.15 -25.59 -14.98
C GLU A 210 -24.14 -25.05 -13.55
N ASN A 211 -23.39 -25.67 -12.62
CA ASN A 211 -23.41 -25.37 -11.17
C ASN A 211 -22.02 -25.15 -10.54
N GLN A 212 -21.06 -24.51 -11.23
CA GLN A 212 -19.88 -24.00 -10.51
C GLN A 212 -20.30 -22.81 -9.64
N PRO A 213 -20.03 -22.83 -8.31
CA PRO A 213 -20.31 -21.67 -7.48
C PRO A 213 -19.36 -20.54 -7.90
N HIS A 214 -19.91 -19.53 -8.58
CA HIS A 214 -19.19 -18.27 -8.76
C HIS A 214 -18.85 -17.72 -7.37
N VAL A 215 -17.56 -17.54 -7.11
CA VAL A 215 -17.11 -16.90 -5.87
C VAL A 215 -17.69 -15.50 -5.86
N PHE A 216 -18.50 -15.19 -4.86
CA PHE A 216 -19.08 -13.86 -4.73
C PHE A 216 -17.97 -12.82 -4.59
N GLN A 217 -17.96 -11.86 -5.50
CA GLN A 217 -17.06 -10.70 -5.44
C GLN A 217 -17.91 -9.45 -5.17
N PRO A 218 -17.66 -8.70 -4.09
CA PRO A 218 -18.37 -7.47 -3.82
C PRO A 218 -18.00 -6.37 -4.83
N ASP A 219 -19.00 -5.58 -5.22
CA ASP A 219 -18.93 -4.42 -6.09
C ASP A 219 -18.20 -3.28 -5.37
N ARG A 220 -17.12 -2.81 -6.01
CA ARG A 220 -16.23 -1.77 -5.48
C ARG A 220 -16.62 -0.37 -5.92
N SER A 221 -17.84 -0.19 -6.44
CA SER A 221 -18.38 1.11 -6.86
C SER A 221 -18.63 2.09 -5.69
N ASN A 222 -18.36 1.70 -4.45
CA ASN A 222 -18.28 2.55 -3.25
C ASN A 222 -19.52 3.43 -3.01
N GLY A 223 -20.72 2.86 -3.25
CA GLY A 223 -21.98 3.56 -3.06
C GLY A 223 -22.34 4.53 -4.19
N LYS A 224 -21.81 4.32 -5.41
CA LYS A 224 -22.16 5.14 -6.58
C LYS A 224 -23.66 5.03 -6.87
N ARG A 225 -24.28 6.20 -7.06
CA ARG A 225 -25.72 6.33 -7.36
C ARG A 225 -25.98 6.47 -8.85
N GLU A 226 -27.05 5.86 -9.33
CA GLU A 226 -27.50 5.90 -10.72
C GLU A 226 -29.03 6.00 -10.76
N SER A 227 -29.56 6.97 -11.51
CA SER A 227 -31.01 7.12 -11.68
C SER A 227 -31.45 6.24 -12.85
N ILE A 228 -32.55 5.53 -12.66
CA ILE A 228 -33.16 4.64 -13.66
C ILE A 228 -34.59 5.14 -13.89
N ASP A 229 -35.03 5.16 -15.15
CA ASP A 229 -36.34 5.66 -15.55
C ASP A 229 -37.49 4.79 -15.00
N ALA A 230 -38.71 5.34 -14.96
CA ALA A 230 -39.91 4.63 -14.51
C ALA A 230 -40.30 3.46 -15.43
N GLY A 231 -39.71 3.34 -16.63
CA GLY A 231 -39.95 2.23 -17.56
C GLY A 231 -41.40 2.14 -18.02
N GLY A 232 -42.08 3.28 -18.15
CA GLY A 232 -43.49 3.35 -18.54
C GLY A 232 -44.49 2.88 -17.47
N LEU A 233 -44.12 2.92 -16.18
CA LEU A 233 -45.06 2.78 -15.06
C LEU A 233 -45.86 4.07 -14.86
N THR A 234 -47.20 3.95 -14.80
CA THR A 234 -48.11 5.08 -14.54
C THR A 234 -48.70 5.06 -13.13
N GLU A 235 -48.70 3.90 -12.48
CA GLU A 235 -49.22 3.67 -11.14
C GLU A 235 -48.24 2.79 -10.36
N LYS A 236 -48.34 2.81 -9.02
CA LYS A 236 -47.51 1.97 -8.15
C LYS A 236 -47.71 0.49 -8.51
N PRO A 237 -46.65 -0.28 -8.81
CA PRO A 237 -46.79 -1.69 -9.15
C PRO A 237 -47.30 -2.50 -7.96
N THR A 238 -48.18 -3.48 -8.22
CA THR A 238 -48.71 -4.39 -7.19
C THR A 238 -47.63 -5.24 -6.53
N ALA A 239 -46.59 -5.58 -7.30
CA ALA A 239 -45.41 -6.29 -6.87
C ALA A 239 -44.22 -5.85 -7.71
N TRP A 240 -43.04 -5.78 -7.08
CA TRP A 240 -41.79 -5.58 -7.79
C TRP A 240 -40.65 -6.34 -7.12
N ALA A 241 -39.60 -6.62 -7.87
CA ALA A 241 -38.42 -7.35 -7.41
C ALA A 241 -37.18 -6.85 -8.13
N VAL A 242 -36.01 -7.24 -7.64
CA VAL A 242 -34.71 -6.90 -8.23
C VAL A 242 -33.90 -8.17 -8.45
N ILE A 243 -33.33 -8.33 -9.64
CA ILE A 243 -32.24 -9.27 -9.90
C ILE A 243 -30.92 -8.47 -9.77
N PRO A 244 -30.07 -8.80 -8.78
CA PRO A 244 -28.79 -8.13 -8.59
C PRO A 244 -27.85 -8.32 -9.80
N PRO A 245 -26.91 -7.40 -10.04
CA PRO A 245 -25.94 -7.50 -11.13
C PRO A 245 -25.18 -8.83 -11.19
N HIS A 246 -24.79 -9.39 -10.04
CA HIS A 246 -24.03 -10.65 -9.97
C HIS A 246 -24.83 -11.90 -10.33
N SER A 247 -26.17 -11.84 -10.28
CA SER A 247 -27.08 -12.92 -10.65
C SER A 247 -27.78 -12.67 -11.99
N SER A 248 -27.58 -11.50 -12.59
CA SER A 248 -28.19 -11.09 -13.85
C SER A 248 -27.40 -11.61 -15.04
N SER A 249 -28.10 -12.03 -16.10
CA SER A 249 -27.48 -12.46 -17.35
C SER A 249 -26.80 -11.31 -18.10
N THR A 250 -27.21 -10.06 -17.85
CA THR A 250 -26.65 -8.85 -18.48
C THR A 250 -25.50 -8.23 -17.68
N GLY A 251 -25.24 -8.71 -16.46
CA GLY A 251 -24.31 -8.07 -15.51
C GLY A 251 -24.79 -6.71 -15.00
N MET A 252 -26.03 -6.32 -15.31
CA MET A 252 -26.67 -5.09 -14.83
C MET A 252 -27.81 -5.42 -13.88
N VAL A 253 -28.21 -4.45 -13.06
CA VAL A 253 -29.40 -4.61 -12.22
C VAL A 253 -30.64 -4.69 -13.11
N GLN A 254 -31.55 -5.61 -12.81
CA GLN A 254 -32.84 -5.71 -13.49
C GLN A 254 -33.95 -5.54 -12.46
N ILE A 255 -34.82 -4.57 -12.69
CA ILE A 255 -36.00 -4.27 -11.87
C ILE A 255 -37.19 -4.91 -12.58
N LEU A 256 -37.89 -5.79 -11.88
CA LEU A 256 -39.09 -6.45 -12.35
C LEU A 256 -40.29 -5.78 -11.71
N ALA A 257 -41.18 -5.17 -12.47
CA ALA A 257 -42.36 -4.48 -11.95
C ALA A 257 -43.64 -5.01 -12.59
N SER A 258 -44.62 -5.39 -11.76
CA SER A 258 -45.95 -5.78 -12.21
C SER A 258 -46.71 -4.56 -12.76
N ARG A 259 -47.19 -4.66 -13.99
CA ARG A 259 -48.01 -3.64 -14.65
C ARG A 259 -49.28 -4.30 -15.19
N GLN A 260 -50.39 -4.14 -14.46
CA GLN A 260 -51.68 -4.75 -14.80
C GLN A 260 -51.56 -6.26 -15.05
N ASP A 261 -51.68 -6.72 -16.29
CA ASP A 261 -51.61 -8.13 -16.68
C ASP A 261 -50.23 -8.60 -17.18
N SER A 262 -49.20 -7.75 -17.07
CA SER A 262 -47.84 -8.04 -17.54
C SER A 262 -46.75 -7.65 -16.52
N ILE A 263 -45.50 -7.96 -16.87
CA ILE A 263 -44.31 -7.57 -16.11
C ILE A 263 -43.42 -6.73 -17.02
N VAL A 264 -42.98 -5.59 -16.50
CA VAL A 264 -41.97 -4.73 -17.13
C VAL A 264 -40.62 -5.05 -16.50
N VAL A 265 -39.63 -5.33 -17.35
CA VAL A 265 -38.23 -5.47 -16.96
C VAL A 265 -37.53 -4.15 -17.28
N ILE A 266 -37.03 -3.48 -16.25
CA ILE A 266 -36.37 -2.17 -16.35
C ILE A 266 -34.90 -2.37 -15.98
N ASP A 267 -34.00 -1.98 -16.86
CA ASP A 267 -32.57 -1.88 -16.60
C ASP A 267 -32.11 -0.41 -16.81
N PRO A 268 -30.84 -0.07 -16.50
CA PRO A 268 -30.35 1.31 -16.68
C PRO A 268 -30.37 1.83 -18.12
N MET A 269 -30.51 0.96 -19.12
CA MET A 269 -30.40 1.29 -20.54
C MET A 269 -31.76 1.30 -21.25
N ASP A 270 -32.67 0.39 -20.88
CA ASP A 270 -33.97 0.16 -21.51
C ASP A 270 -35.01 -0.38 -20.51
N SER A 271 -36.29 -0.26 -20.87
CA SER A 271 -37.41 -0.95 -20.24
C SER A 271 -38.20 -1.76 -21.26
N THR A 272 -38.32 -3.06 -21.05
CA THR A 272 -39.06 -3.99 -21.91
C THR A 272 -40.28 -4.56 -21.20
N ASP A 273 -41.47 -4.38 -21.77
CA ASP A 273 -42.69 -5.09 -21.36
C ASP A 273 -42.69 -6.51 -21.96
N GLN A 274 -42.83 -7.52 -21.10
CA GLN A 274 -42.83 -8.94 -21.47
C GLN A 274 -44.14 -9.41 -22.10
N ARG A 275 -45.18 -8.58 -22.12
CA ARG A 275 -46.49 -8.81 -22.76
C ARG A 275 -47.11 -10.16 -22.41
N LEU A 276 -47.21 -10.45 -21.11
CA LEU A 276 -47.67 -11.72 -20.55
C LEU A 276 -49.20 -11.92 -20.61
N ALA A 277 -49.85 -11.30 -21.60
CA ALA A 277 -51.28 -11.02 -21.70
C ALA A 277 -52.19 -12.10 -21.08
N ALA A 278 -53.10 -11.66 -20.21
CA ALA A 278 -54.11 -12.46 -19.50
C ALA A 278 -53.64 -13.37 -18.33
N LYS A 279 -52.39 -13.25 -17.83
CA LYS A 279 -51.91 -13.99 -16.64
C LYS A 279 -51.75 -13.15 -15.36
N GLY A 280 -51.95 -11.84 -15.39
CA GLY A 280 -51.91 -10.97 -14.20
C GLY A 280 -53.29 -10.57 -13.68
N PRO A 281 -53.38 -9.81 -12.57
CA PRO A 281 -52.27 -9.11 -11.91
C PRO A 281 -51.41 -9.99 -11.00
N PHE A 282 -50.11 -9.66 -10.93
CA PHE A 282 -49.14 -10.38 -10.10
C PHE A 282 -49.04 -9.75 -8.71
N LEU A 283 -49.23 -10.56 -7.67
CA LEU A 283 -49.15 -10.16 -6.26
C LEU A 283 -47.73 -10.29 -5.69
N ARG A 284 -46.90 -11.18 -6.25
CA ARG A 284 -45.49 -11.35 -5.87
C ARG A 284 -44.66 -11.71 -7.08
N ILE A 285 -43.46 -11.15 -7.13
CA ILE A 285 -42.39 -11.50 -8.08
C ILE A 285 -41.19 -11.88 -7.24
N VAL A 286 -40.66 -13.09 -7.41
CA VAL A 286 -39.54 -13.58 -6.58
C VAL A 286 -38.49 -14.22 -7.48
N PRO A 287 -37.33 -13.58 -7.68
CA PRO A 287 -36.24 -14.19 -8.40
C PRO A 287 -35.60 -15.30 -7.57
N SER A 288 -35.18 -16.36 -8.26
CA SER A 288 -34.38 -17.44 -7.68
C SER A 288 -33.00 -16.92 -7.22
N PRO A 289 -32.36 -17.55 -6.22
CA PRO A 289 -31.07 -17.10 -5.70
C PRO A 289 -29.96 -17.00 -6.76
N ASN A 290 -30.01 -17.84 -7.80
CA ASN A 290 -29.07 -17.83 -8.92
C ASN A 290 -29.48 -16.88 -10.07
N GLY A 291 -30.62 -16.20 -9.97
CA GLY A 291 -31.14 -15.26 -10.98
C GLY A 291 -31.62 -15.89 -12.29
N LYS A 292 -31.63 -17.22 -12.42
CA LYS A 292 -32.00 -17.92 -13.67
C LYS A 292 -33.50 -18.10 -13.85
N PHE A 293 -34.26 -18.16 -12.76
CA PHE A 293 -35.70 -18.41 -12.74
C PHE A 293 -36.46 -17.35 -11.93
N LEU A 294 -37.73 -17.15 -12.26
CA LEU A 294 -38.67 -16.27 -11.56
C LEU A 294 -39.91 -17.04 -11.14
N ALA A 295 -40.34 -16.82 -9.90
CA ALA A 295 -41.62 -17.27 -9.37
C ALA A 295 -42.60 -16.09 -9.31
N LEU A 296 -43.76 -16.25 -9.90
CA LEU A 296 -44.79 -15.24 -10.06
C LEU A 296 -46.08 -15.74 -9.41
N LEU A 297 -46.60 -15.00 -8.44
CA LEU A 297 -47.89 -15.32 -7.80
C LEU A 297 -48.97 -14.44 -8.41
N THR A 298 -49.99 -15.05 -9.02
CA THR A 298 -51.14 -14.34 -9.57
C THR A 298 -52.17 -14.02 -8.50
N SER A 299 -52.89 -12.92 -8.68
CA SER A 299 -54.06 -12.58 -7.87
C SER A 299 -55.19 -13.56 -8.13
N PRO A 300 -55.98 -13.95 -7.11
CA PRO A 300 -57.18 -14.72 -7.34
C PRO A 300 -58.16 -13.88 -8.15
N GLY A 301 -58.68 -14.44 -9.24
CA GLY A 301 -59.81 -13.89 -9.99
C GLY A 301 -61.05 -14.74 -9.72
N SER A 302 -62.27 -14.23 -9.90
CA SER A 302 -63.41 -15.15 -9.97
C SER A 302 -63.50 -15.69 -11.40
N PRO A 303 -63.32 -17.01 -11.68
CA PRO A 303 -63.24 -18.17 -10.77
C PRO A 303 -61.82 -18.76 -10.55
N GLN A 304 -60.75 -18.05 -10.91
CA GLN A 304 -59.37 -18.53 -10.81
C GLN A 304 -58.74 -18.43 -9.40
N PRO A 305 -58.15 -19.52 -8.88
CA PRO A 305 -57.42 -19.53 -7.60
C PRO A 305 -56.11 -18.73 -7.69
N TYR A 306 -55.43 -18.55 -6.55
CA TYR A 306 -54.02 -18.15 -6.58
C TYR A 306 -53.22 -19.18 -7.38
N THR A 307 -52.39 -18.74 -8.33
CA THR A 307 -51.55 -19.62 -9.12
C THR A 307 -50.10 -19.17 -9.02
N VAL A 308 -49.20 -20.12 -8.79
CA VAL A 308 -47.76 -19.91 -8.88
C VAL A 308 -47.30 -20.29 -10.27
N TRP A 309 -46.66 -19.36 -10.94
CA TRP A 309 -46.11 -19.54 -12.26
C TRP A 309 -44.59 -19.37 -12.21
N VAL A 310 -43.88 -20.30 -12.83
CA VAL A 310 -42.42 -20.35 -12.84
C VAL A 310 -41.93 -20.22 -14.26
N VAL A 311 -41.07 -19.23 -14.49
CA VAL A 311 -40.50 -18.91 -15.80
C VAL A 311 -39.00 -18.74 -15.70
N SER A 312 -38.30 -18.81 -16.84
CA SER A 312 -36.93 -18.33 -16.92
C SER A 312 -36.87 -16.81 -16.74
N SER A 313 -35.76 -16.27 -16.24
CA SER A 313 -35.61 -14.83 -15.96
C SER A 313 -35.63 -13.95 -17.21
N ASP A 314 -35.32 -14.51 -18.37
CA ASP A 314 -35.47 -13.90 -19.69
C ASP A 314 -36.86 -14.10 -20.31
N PHE A 315 -37.81 -14.72 -19.57
CA PHE A 315 -39.16 -15.06 -20.02
C PHE A 315 -39.22 -15.94 -21.28
N SER A 316 -38.11 -16.57 -21.70
CA SER A 316 -38.06 -17.41 -22.90
C SER A 316 -38.72 -18.78 -22.73
N ARG A 317 -38.85 -19.26 -21.48
CA ARG A 317 -39.41 -20.57 -21.15
C ARG A 317 -40.39 -20.50 -19.99
N GLU A 318 -41.57 -21.06 -20.19
CA GLU A 318 -42.51 -21.40 -19.11
C GLU A 318 -42.13 -22.77 -18.54
N LEU A 319 -41.86 -22.86 -17.24
CA LEU A 319 -41.36 -24.09 -16.59
C LEU A 319 -42.46 -24.85 -15.87
N SER A 320 -43.29 -24.15 -15.09
CA SER A 320 -44.40 -24.79 -14.38
C SER A 320 -45.48 -23.79 -13.99
N GLU A 321 -46.72 -24.27 -13.94
CA GLU A 321 -47.88 -23.56 -13.41
C GLU A 321 -48.54 -24.44 -12.35
N PHE A 322 -48.75 -23.91 -11.15
CA PHE A 322 -49.33 -24.62 -10.03
C PHE A 322 -50.44 -23.78 -9.40
N SER A 323 -51.68 -24.21 -9.59
CA SER A 323 -52.84 -23.59 -8.95
C SER A 323 -52.95 -24.05 -7.51
N LEU A 324 -53.09 -23.10 -6.59
CA LEU A 324 -53.34 -23.32 -5.16
C LEU A 324 -54.81 -23.69 -4.92
N VAL A 325 -55.27 -24.73 -5.62
CA VAL A 325 -56.58 -25.35 -5.45
C VAL A 325 -56.41 -26.56 -4.55
N GLU A 326 -57.32 -26.65 -3.61
CA GLU A 326 -57.42 -27.74 -2.66
C GLU A 326 -57.67 -29.08 -3.37
N GLN A 327 -56.66 -29.95 -3.44
CA GLN A 327 -56.82 -31.28 -4.07
C GLN A 327 -57.38 -32.35 -3.11
N THR A 328 -57.56 -32.06 -1.81
CA THR A 328 -57.81 -33.10 -0.78
C THR A 328 -58.74 -32.74 0.39
N GLY A 329 -59.51 -31.64 0.37
CA GLY A 329 -60.54 -31.35 1.38
C GLY A 329 -60.05 -30.96 2.79
N GLN A 330 -58.86 -30.36 2.90
CA GLN A 330 -58.46 -29.55 4.06
C GLN A 330 -57.98 -28.17 3.57
N ASP A 331 -58.65 -27.11 4.05
CA ASP A 331 -58.51 -25.76 3.54
C ASP A 331 -57.04 -25.26 3.61
N PHE A 332 -56.48 -24.88 2.45
CA PHE A 332 -55.25 -24.07 2.37
C PHE A 332 -55.55 -22.57 2.56
N LEU A 333 -56.81 -22.18 2.39
CA LEU A 333 -57.27 -20.79 2.37
C LEU A 333 -57.99 -20.37 3.66
N SER A 334 -58.22 -21.28 4.61
CA SER A 334 -58.71 -20.95 5.95
C SER A 334 -57.76 -20.00 6.68
N ASP A 335 -56.46 -20.07 6.34
CA ASP A 335 -55.38 -19.29 6.95
C ASP A 335 -55.21 -17.90 6.29
N GLY A 336 -56.09 -17.52 5.35
CA GLY A 336 -56.05 -16.23 4.67
C GLY A 336 -55.11 -16.18 3.44
N PRO A 337 -54.79 -14.98 2.92
CA PRO A 337 -53.92 -14.84 1.76
C PRO A 337 -52.46 -15.22 2.07
N PRO A 338 -51.69 -15.74 1.10
CA PRO A 338 -50.27 -16.02 1.27
C PRO A 338 -49.47 -14.82 1.77
N LEU A 339 -48.66 -15.01 2.82
CA LEU A 339 -47.85 -13.95 3.42
C LEU A 339 -46.49 -13.81 2.74
N GLN A 340 -45.79 -14.93 2.50
CA GLN A 340 -44.48 -14.97 1.84
C GLN A 340 -44.45 -16.01 0.72
N MET A 341 -43.70 -15.71 -0.32
CA MET A 341 -43.29 -16.67 -1.35
C MET A 341 -41.77 -16.56 -1.48
N VAL A 342 -41.07 -17.69 -1.33
CA VAL A 342 -39.61 -17.75 -1.35
C VAL A 342 -39.13 -18.97 -2.12
N TRP A 343 -37.89 -18.94 -2.56
CA TRP A 343 -37.23 -20.11 -3.14
C TRP A 343 -36.56 -20.95 -2.05
N CYS A 344 -36.66 -22.27 -2.17
CA CYS A 344 -35.85 -23.21 -1.40
C CYS A 344 -34.79 -23.79 -2.34
N GLY A 345 -33.57 -23.23 -2.28
CA GLY A 345 -32.53 -23.48 -3.26
C GLY A 345 -32.90 -22.91 -4.64
N GLY A 346 -32.62 -23.66 -5.72
CA GLY A 346 -32.96 -23.27 -7.10
C GLY A 346 -34.14 -24.01 -7.72
N ASP A 347 -34.71 -25.01 -7.03
CA ASP A 347 -35.57 -26.02 -7.67
C ASP A 347 -37.02 -26.02 -7.16
N THR A 348 -37.26 -25.46 -5.96
CA THR A 348 -38.55 -25.54 -5.26
C THR A 348 -39.00 -24.16 -4.80
N ILE A 349 -40.31 -23.95 -4.82
CA ILE A 349 -40.93 -22.73 -4.31
C ILE A 349 -41.66 -23.07 -3.02
N VAL A 350 -41.57 -22.18 -2.04
CA VAL A 350 -42.26 -22.30 -0.76
C VAL A 350 -43.18 -21.09 -0.58
N ILE A 351 -44.43 -21.37 -0.27
CA ILE A 351 -45.43 -20.37 0.10
C ILE A 351 -45.72 -20.53 1.59
N ALA A 352 -45.70 -19.42 2.33
CA ALA A 352 -46.01 -19.41 3.76
C ALA A 352 -47.23 -18.56 4.08
N TRP A 353 -48.00 -19.09 5.02
CA TRP A 353 -49.03 -18.41 5.80
C TRP A 353 -48.53 -18.22 7.23
N GLU A 354 -49.39 -17.73 8.12
CA GLU A 354 -48.99 -17.42 9.50
C GLU A 354 -48.37 -18.62 10.21
N LYS A 355 -48.99 -19.81 10.13
CA LYS A 355 -48.58 -21.02 10.87
C LYS A 355 -48.41 -22.27 9.99
N SER A 356 -48.38 -22.09 8.68
CA SER A 356 -48.27 -23.20 7.75
C SER A 356 -47.45 -22.78 6.53
N LEU A 357 -46.78 -23.75 5.90
CA LEU A 357 -46.11 -23.53 4.62
C LEU A 357 -46.38 -24.70 3.66
N LEU A 358 -46.38 -24.39 2.37
CA LEU A 358 -46.51 -25.32 1.26
C LEU A 358 -45.26 -25.23 0.38
N MET A 359 -44.53 -26.32 0.28
CA MET A 359 -43.47 -26.51 -0.69
C MET A 359 -44.06 -27.06 -1.98
N ILE A 360 -43.68 -26.47 -3.11
CA ILE A 360 -44.08 -26.84 -4.46
C ILE A 360 -42.81 -27.21 -5.22
N GLY A 361 -42.71 -28.48 -5.58
CA GLY A 361 -41.66 -29.02 -6.42
C GLY A 361 -41.97 -28.95 -7.91
N PRO A 362 -40.99 -29.30 -8.74
CA PRO A 362 -41.19 -29.40 -10.18
C PRO A 362 -42.31 -30.41 -10.49
N PHE A 363 -43.04 -30.17 -11.57
CA PHE A 363 -44.16 -31.00 -12.04
C PHE A 363 -45.36 -31.10 -11.07
N GLY A 364 -45.48 -30.17 -10.12
CA GLY A 364 -46.67 -30.03 -9.26
C GLY A 364 -46.71 -30.93 -8.02
N ALA A 365 -45.61 -31.62 -7.70
CA ALA A 365 -45.48 -32.29 -6.40
C ALA A 365 -45.52 -31.24 -5.27
N SER A 366 -46.23 -31.51 -4.18
CA SER A 366 -46.32 -30.56 -3.07
C SER A 366 -46.24 -31.23 -1.70
N LEU A 367 -45.79 -30.45 -0.71
CA LEU A 367 -45.60 -30.90 0.67
C LEU A 367 -45.93 -29.79 1.65
N ARG A 368 -46.81 -30.07 2.62
CA ARG A 368 -47.27 -29.10 3.62
C ARG A 368 -46.61 -29.35 4.97
N TYR A 369 -46.21 -28.27 5.64
CA TYR A 369 -45.79 -28.29 7.04
C TYR A 369 -46.66 -27.33 7.87
N THR A 370 -46.94 -27.70 9.11
CA THR A 370 -47.71 -26.92 10.07
C THR A 370 -46.88 -26.64 11.31
N PHE A 371 -47.12 -25.48 11.93
CA PHE A 371 -46.36 -24.95 13.05
C PHE A 371 -47.31 -24.51 14.16
N ASN A 372 -46.81 -24.50 15.41
CA ASN A 372 -47.58 -24.02 16.56
C ASN A 372 -47.58 -22.48 16.64
N ASP A 373 -46.45 -21.90 16.25
CA ASP A 373 -46.15 -20.47 16.32
C ASP A 373 -46.14 -19.84 14.91
N SER A 374 -46.19 -18.52 14.87
CA SER A 374 -46.03 -17.78 13.63
C SER A 374 -44.63 -18.00 13.04
N ILE A 375 -44.53 -18.08 11.70
CA ILE A 375 -43.26 -18.34 11.00
C ILE A 375 -42.83 -17.18 10.10
N HIS A 376 -41.52 -17.04 9.92
CA HIS A 376 -40.92 -16.17 8.93
C HIS A 376 -39.85 -16.91 8.13
N LEU A 377 -39.90 -16.80 6.81
CA LEU A 377 -38.98 -17.48 5.90
C LEU A 377 -37.86 -16.54 5.43
N VAL A 378 -36.63 -17.04 5.47
CA VAL A 378 -35.44 -16.37 4.91
C VAL A 378 -34.81 -17.28 3.88
N THR A 379 -34.71 -16.80 2.64
CA THR A 379 -34.08 -17.52 1.53
C THR A 379 -32.57 -17.60 1.72
N GLU A 380 -31.99 -18.78 1.49
CA GLU A 380 -30.55 -19.01 1.38
C GLU A 380 -30.22 -19.63 0.02
N ILE A 381 -28.94 -19.72 -0.33
CA ILE A 381 -28.51 -20.29 -1.63
C ILE A 381 -28.89 -21.78 -1.79
N ASP A 382 -28.99 -22.51 -0.68
CA ASP A 382 -29.11 -23.96 -0.61
C ASP A 382 -30.43 -24.44 0.03
N GLY A 383 -31.30 -23.51 0.46
CA GLY A 383 -32.56 -23.82 1.11
C GLY A 383 -33.23 -22.59 1.71
N ILE A 384 -33.98 -22.78 2.78
CA ILE A 384 -34.58 -21.71 3.57
C ILE A 384 -34.29 -21.89 5.07
N ARG A 385 -34.21 -20.77 5.77
CA ARG A 385 -34.33 -20.73 7.24
C ARG A 385 -35.76 -20.38 7.61
N ILE A 386 -36.32 -21.17 8.51
CA ILE A 386 -37.65 -20.97 9.08
C ILE A 386 -37.45 -20.47 10.50
N LEU A 387 -37.89 -19.25 10.76
CA LEU A 387 -37.82 -18.61 12.08
C LEU A 387 -39.20 -18.70 12.72
N SER A 388 -39.27 -19.31 13.90
CA SER A 388 -40.46 -19.31 14.75
C SER A 388 -40.13 -18.70 16.11
N LEU A 389 -41.12 -18.56 16.99
CA LEU A 389 -40.88 -18.08 18.36
C LEU A 389 -39.94 -18.99 19.15
N THR A 390 -39.99 -20.29 18.87
CA THR A 390 -39.34 -21.33 19.67
C THR A 390 -38.11 -21.94 19.00
N THR A 391 -38.07 -21.96 17.66
CA THR A 391 -37.03 -22.66 16.88
C THR A 391 -36.54 -21.84 15.69
N CYS A 392 -35.27 -22.05 15.33
CA CYS A 392 -34.72 -21.74 14.02
C CYS A 392 -34.47 -23.08 13.31
N GLU A 393 -35.21 -23.34 12.23
CA GLU A 393 -35.13 -24.58 11.45
C GLU A 393 -34.54 -24.31 10.06
N SER A 394 -33.91 -25.31 9.46
CA SER A 394 -33.52 -25.30 8.05
C SER A 394 -34.39 -26.28 7.27
N LEU A 395 -34.87 -25.86 6.11
CA LEU A 395 -35.48 -26.72 5.11
C LEU A 395 -34.65 -26.64 3.83
N SER A 396 -34.09 -27.77 3.40
CA SER A 396 -33.20 -27.84 2.24
C SER A 396 -33.35 -29.16 1.51
N LYS A 397 -32.94 -29.17 0.23
CA LYS A 397 -32.86 -30.38 -0.58
C LYS A 397 -31.74 -31.28 -0.03
N VAL A 398 -32.04 -32.57 0.16
CA VAL A 398 -31.04 -33.55 0.55
C VAL A 398 -30.06 -33.71 -0.61
N ALA A 399 -28.78 -33.45 -0.34
CA ALA A 399 -27.73 -33.56 -1.35
C ALA A 399 -27.64 -34.99 -1.92
N SER A 400 -27.30 -35.10 -3.20
CA SER A 400 -27.17 -36.40 -3.88
C SER A 400 -26.16 -37.33 -3.20
N CYS A 401 -25.03 -36.81 -2.72
CA CYS A 401 -24.03 -37.59 -1.98
C CYS A 401 -24.58 -38.16 -0.67
N THR A 402 -25.33 -37.37 0.10
CA THR A 402 -26.02 -37.82 1.32
C THR A 402 -27.08 -38.88 0.99
N SER A 403 -27.89 -38.64 -0.05
CA SER A 403 -28.92 -39.59 -0.50
C SER A 403 -28.31 -40.92 -0.94
N MET A 404 -27.19 -40.90 -1.66
CA MET A 404 -26.48 -42.11 -2.07
C MET A 404 -26.04 -42.98 -0.89
N VAL A 405 -25.69 -42.37 0.26
CA VAL A 405 -25.21 -43.12 1.44
C VAL A 405 -26.35 -43.61 2.32
N PHE A 406 -27.34 -42.76 2.62
CA PHE A 406 -28.34 -43.05 3.67
C PHE A 406 -29.72 -43.48 3.17
N THR A 407 -29.99 -43.45 1.87
CA THR A 407 -31.28 -43.96 1.36
C THR A 407 -31.42 -45.45 1.70
N PRO A 408 -32.51 -45.87 2.37
CA PRO A 408 -32.71 -47.28 2.71
C PRO A 408 -32.67 -48.17 1.46
N GLY A 409 -31.86 -49.23 1.50
CA GLY A 409 -31.69 -50.14 0.36
C GLY A 409 -30.80 -49.59 -0.77
N SER A 410 -30.09 -48.48 -0.55
CA SER A 410 -29.13 -47.96 -1.53
C SER A 410 -28.04 -48.97 -1.85
N THR A 411 -27.87 -49.25 -3.14
CA THR A 411 -26.80 -50.11 -3.66
C THR A 411 -25.60 -49.30 -4.16
N SER A 412 -25.49 -48.03 -3.76
CA SER A 412 -24.37 -47.18 -4.17
C SER A 412 -23.06 -47.69 -3.56
N PRO A 413 -21.91 -47.52 -4.24
CA PRO A 413 -20.60 -47.89 -3.67
C PRO A 413 -20.33 -47.24 -2.31
N ALA A 414 -20.82 -46.01 -2.10
CA ALA A 414 -20.65 -45.26 -0.85
C ALA A 414 -21.51 -45.80 0.30
N ALA A 415 -22.75 -46.23 0.03
CA ALA A 415 -23.59 -46.90 1.03
C ALA A 415 -22.98 -48.24 1.45
N ILE A 416 -22.50 -49.04 0.49
CA ILE A 416 -21.83 -50.31 0.77
C ILE A 416 -20.53 -50.10 1.56
N LEU A 417 -19.76 -49.04 1.26
CA LEU A 417 -18.57 -48.68 2.03
C LEU A 417 -18.92 -48.29 3.47
N PHE A 418 -19.98 -47.51 3.65
CA PHE A 418 -20.47 -47.11 4.96
C PHE A 418 -20.93 -48.32 5.79
N ASP A 419 -21.66 -49.26 5.17
CA ASP A 419 -22.09 -50.50 5.80
C ASP A 419 -20.91 -51.45 6.11
N ALA A 420 -19.91 -51.51 5.20
CA ALA A 420 -18.67 -52.24 5.46
C ALA A 420 -17.94 -51.72 6.70
N MET A 421 -17.90 -50.40 6.89
CA MET A 421 -17.35 -49.78 8.10
C MET A 421 -18.18 -50.12 9.35
N ASP A 422 -19.51 -50.10 9.26
CA ASP A 422 -20.39 -50.50 10.37
C ASP A 422 -20.23 -51.98 10.75
N HIS A 423 -20.08 -52.87 9.77
CA HIS A 423 -19.79 -54.29 10.00
C HIS A 423 -18.40 -54.50 10.61
N PHE A 424 -17.41 -53.72 10.19
CA PHE A 424 -16.08 -53.73 10.78
C PHE A 424 -16.12 -53.30 12.26
N ASP A 425 -16.84 -52.23 12.58
CA ASP A 425 -17.05 -51.75 13.96
C ASP A 425 -17.79 -52.77 14.84
N LYS A 426 -18.70 -53.55 14.26
CA LYS A 426 -19.40 -54.67 14.93
C LYS A 426 -18.56 -55.96 14.97
N HIS A 427 -17.26 -55.89 14.72
CA HIS A 427 -16.32 -57.03 14.67
C HIS A 427 -16.68 -58.13 13.65
N SER A 428 -17.46 -57.78 12.62
CA SER A 428 -17.84 -58.68 11.52
C SER A 428 -16.91 -58.52 10.31
N ALA A 429 -15.61 -58.74 10.51
CA ALA A 429 -14.58 -58.45 9.52
C ALA A 429 -14.75 -59.19 8.18
N ARG A 430 -15.32 -60.41 8.19
CA ARG A 430 -15.57 -61.19 6.96
C ARG A 430 -16.54 -60.49 6.02
N VAL A 431 -17.65 -59.96 6.55
CA VAL A 431 -18.69 -59.27 5.77
C VAL A 431 -18.14 -57.94 5.24
N ALA A 432 -17.39 -57.22 6.08
CA ALA A 432 -16.72 -56.00 5.66
C ALA A 432 -15.74 -56.22 4.49
N ASP A 433 -14.91 -57.27 4.54
CA ASP A 433 -13.98 -57.61 3.44
C ASP A 433 -14.73 -57.99 2.14
N GLU A 434 -15.85 -58.72 2.25
CA GLU A 434 -16.69 -59.06 1.09
C GLU A 434 -17.29 -57.81 0.42
N HIS A 435 -17.79 -56.87 1.22
CA HIS A 435 -18.28 -55.58 0.72
C HIS A 435 -17.19 -54.77 0.04
N ILE A 436 -15.99 -54.67 0.62
CA ILE A 436 -14.85 -53.98 0.01
C ILE A 436 -14.44 -54.62 -1.31
N ARG A 437 -14.39 -55.97 -1.39
CA ARG A 437 -14.08 -56.67 -2.65
C ARG A 437 -15.11 -56.37 -3.73
N THR A 438 -16.39 -56.27 -3.37
CA THR A 438 -17.49 -55.96 -4.29
C THR A 438 -17.32 -54.58 -4.91
N ILE A 439 -16.96 -53.57 -4.11
CA ILE A 439 -16.83 -52.17 -4.56
C ILE A 439 -15.43 -51.78 -5.01
N ARG A 440 -14.44 -52.69 -5.01
CA ARG A 440 -13.01 -52.38 -5.23
C ARG A 440 -12.74 -51.49 -6.45
N LYS A 441 -13.45 -51.71 -7.56
CA LYS A 441 -13.30 -50.91 -8.80
C LYS A 441 -13.77 -49.45 -8.67
N LYS A 442 -14.71 -49.17 -7.77
CA LYS A 442 -15.33 -47.85 -7.54
C LYS A 442 -15.03 -47.32 -6.13
N LEU A 443 -14.03 -47.87 -5.46
CA LEU A 443 -13.74 -47.53 -4.07
C LEU A 443 -13.29 -46.07 -3.91
N THR A 444 -12.55 -45.53 -4.88
CA THR A 444 -12.14 -44.11 -4.88
C THR A 444 -13.36 -43.19 -4.88
N GLU A 445 -14.32 -43.42 -5.78
CA GLU A 445 -15.59 -42.70 -5.85
C GLU A 445 -16.39 -42.84 -4.55
N ALA A 446 -16.44 -44.05 -3.97
CA ALA A 446 -17.13 -44.30 -2.70
C ALA A 446 -16.54 -43.46 -1.55
N VAL A 447 -15.21 -43.41 -1.44
CA VAL A 447 -14.50 -42.60 -0.43
C VAL A 447 -14.79 -41.12 -0.64
N GLU A 448 -14.72 -40.63 -1.88
CA GLU A 448 -15.01 -39.23 -2.21
C GLU A 448 -16.45 -38.84 -1.87
N VAL A 449 -17.43 -39.66 -2.22
CA VAL A 449 -18.84 -39.45 -1.89
C VAL A 449 -19.07 -39.42 -0.38
N CYS A 450 -18.43 -40.31 0.40
CA CYS A 450 -18.51 -40.25 1.87
C CYS A 450 -17.91 -38.96 2.43
N VAL A 451 -16.79 -38.48 1.88
CA VAL A 451 -16.18 -37.19 2.27
C VAL A 451 -17.12 -36.02 1.94
N GLN A 452 -17.71 -36.00 0.74
CA GLN A 452 -18.65 -34.96 0.33
C GLN A 452 -19.91 -34.97 1.20
N ALA A 453 -20.51 -36.15 1.42
CA ALA A 453 -21.68 -36.32 2.28
C ALA A 453 -21.40 -35.80 3.70
N ALA A 454 -20.20 -36.03 4.24
CA ALA A 454 -19.82 -35.51 5.55
C ALA A 454 -19.93 -33.98 5.63
N GLY A 455 -19.56 -33.26 4.55
CA GLY A 455 -19.70 -31.81 4.47
C GLY A 455 -21.15 -31.33 4.48
N ARG A 456 -22.09 -32.14 3.96
CA ARG A 456 -23.51 -31.80 3.86
C ARG A 456 -24.27 -31.99 5.16
N GLU A 457 -23.76 -32.82 6.07
CA GLU A 457 -24.40 -33.07 7.34
C GLU A 457 -24.19 -31.94 8.37
N PHE A 458 -25.24 -31.64 9.13
CA PHE A 458 -25.20 -30.62 10.17
C PHE A 458 -24.75 -31.20 11.52
N GLU A 459 -25.21 -32.41 11.86
CA GLU A 459 -24.92 -33.07 13.14
C GLU A 459 -23.49 -33.67 13.18
N PRO A 460 -22.66 -33.32 14.18
CA PRO A 460 -21.28 -33.81 14.28
C PRO A 460 -21.14 -35.33 14.29
N ARG A 461 -22.15 -36.04 14.80
CA ARG A 461 -22.17 -37.50 14.85
C ARG A 461 -22.11 -38.13 13.46
N TRP A 462 -22.96 -37.68 12.54
CA TRP A 462 -23.01 -38.21 11.17
C TRP A 462 -21.78 -37.82 10.36
N GLN A 463 -21.30 -36.58 10.53
CA GLN A 463 -20.03 -36.14 9.97
C GLN A 463 -18.87 -37.05 10.37
N GLN A 464 -18.74 -37.38 11.67
CA GLN A 464 -17.68 -38.27 12.16
C GLN A 464 -17.79 -39.68 11.59
N ARG A 465 -19.00 -40.25 11.50
CA ARG A 465 -19.21 -41.59 10.91
C ARG A 465 -18.85 -41.64 9.44
N LEU A 466 -19.24 -40.63 8.66
CA LEU A 466 -18.93 -40.54 7.23
C LEU A 466 -17.42 -40.36 6.99
N ILE A 467 -16.76 -39.49 7.76
CA ILE A 467 -15.30 -39.34 7.71
C ILE A 467 -14.59 -40.64 8.14
N LYS A 468 -15.15 -41.38 9.11
CA LYS A 468 -14.63 -42.70 9.52
C LYS A 468 -14.79 -43.74 8.41
N ALA A 469 -15.92 -43.78 7.71
CA ALA A 469 -16.12 -44.64 6.55
C ALA A 469 -15.12 -44.32 5.42
N ALA A 470 -14.90 -43.05 5.11
CA ALA A 470 -13.88 -42.62 4.16
C ALA A 470 -12.47 -43.00 4.62
N ALA A 471 -12.16 -42.85 5.91
CA ALA A 471 -10.87 -43.22 6.50
C ALA A 471 -10.64 -44.74 6.52
N PHE A 472 -11.71 -45.53 6.61
CA PHE A 472 -11.67 -46.99 6.46
C PHE A 472 -11.40 -47.37 4.99
N GLY A 473 -12.14 -46.80 4.04
CA GLY A 473 -12.01 -47.10 2.61
C GLY A 473 -10.65 -46.74 2.04
N LYS A 474 -10.05 -45.61 2.44
CA LYS A 474 -8.75 -45.17 1.90
C LYS A 474 -7.59 -46.14 2.16
N VAL A 475 -7.69 -47.02 3.16
CA VAL A 475 -6.65 -48.01 3.49
C VAL A 475 -6.51 -49.06 2.38
N PHE A 476 -7.57 -49.28 1.61
CA PHE A 476 -7.61 -50.28 0.54
C PHE A 476 -7.36 -49.69 -0.85
N LEU A 477 -7.00 -48.40 -0.94
CA LEU A 477 -6.65 -47.73 -2.20
C LEU A 477 -5.14 -47.83 -2.46
N ASP A 478 -4.77 -48.22 -3.67
CA ASP A 478 -3.36 -48.28 -4.10
C ASP A 478 -2.75 -46.87 -4.25
N VAL A 479 -3.56 -45.90 -4.69
CA VAL A 479 -3.20 -44.48 -4.82
C VAL A 479 -4.34 -43.62 -4.27
N HIS A 480 -4.03 -42.73 -3.32
CA HIS A 480 -5.02 -41.86 -2.69
C HIS A 480 -4.49 -40.43 -2.58
N ASN A 481 -5.28 -39.45 -3.03
CA ASN A 481 -5.03 -38.04 -2.75
C ASN A 481 -5.63 -37.66 -1.38
N PRO A 482 -4.82 -37.36 -0.34
CA PRO A 482 -5.33 -37.01 0.97
C PRO A 482 -5.91 -35.59 1.06
N GLU A 483 -5.66 -34.73 0.08
CA GLU A 483 -6.00 -33.31 0.12
C GLU A 483 -7.50 -33.05 0.34
N PRO A 484 -8.42 -33.63 -0.45
CA PRO A 484 -9.86 -33.60 -0.17
C PRO A 484 -10.29 -33.94 1.24
N PHE A 485 -9.75 -35.04 1.76
CA PHE A 485 -10.11 -35.58 3.06
C PHE A 485 -9.66 -34.62 4.16
N VAL A 486 -8.43 -34.12 4.06
CA VAL A 486 -7.86 -33.16 5.01
C VAL A 486 -8.59 -31.82 4.92
N LYS A 487 -8.88 -31.33 3.71
CA LYS A 487 -9.64 -30.09 3.48
C LYS A 487 -11.02 -30.17 4.12
N MET A 488 -11.77 -31.25 3.85
CA MET A 488 -13.10 -31.44 4.44
C MET A 488 -13.04 -31.53 5.97
N ALA A 489 -12.08 -32.28 6.54
CA ALA A 489 -11.92 -32.37 8.00
C ALA A 489 -11.59 -31.00 8.63
N LYS A 490 -10.79 -30.17 7.97
CA LYS A 490 -10.55 -28.78 8.39
C LYS A 490 -11.83 -27.95 8.31
N THR A 491 -12.56 -28.01 7.20
CA THR A 491 -13.83 -27.29 6.99
C THR A 491 -14.87 -27.66 8.05
N LEU A 492 -15.05 -28.96 8.35
CA LEU A 492 -16.00 -29.41 9.38
C LEU A 492 -15.66 -28.87 10.77
N ARG A 493 -14.37 -28.77 11.12
CA ARG A 493 -13.95 -28.15 12.39
C ARG A 493 -14.32 -26.66 12.45
N VAL A 494 -14.13 -25.93 11.34
CA VAL A 494 -14.53 -24.51 11.24
C VAL A 494 -16.05 -24.37 11.36
N LEU A 495 -16.81 -25.14 10.56
CA LEU A 495 -18.27 -25.10 10.54
C LEU A 495 -18.86 -25.42 11.91
N ASN A 496 -18.42 -26.51 12.55
CA ASN A 496 -18.94 -26.89 13.87
C ASN A 496 -18.60 -25.86 14.95
N ALA A 497 -17.47 -25.16 14.85
CA ALA A 497 -17.11 -24.12 15.81
C ALA A 497 -18.00 -22.87 15.69
N VAL A 498 -18.40 -22.48 14.47
CA VAL A 498 -19.26 -21.30 14.26
C VAL A 498 -20.76 -21.62 14.42
N ARG A 499 -21.14 -22.88 14.25
CA ARG A 499 -22.49 -23.42 14.53
C ARG A 499 -22.79 -23.60 16.01
N ASP A 500 -21.82 -23.42 16.91
CA ASP A 500 -22.09 -23.45 18.34
C ASP A 500 -23.11 -22.36 18.69
N TYR A 501 -24.11 -22.69 19.52
CA TYR A 501 -25.23 -21.79 19.84
C TYR A 501 -24.80 -20.45 20.45
N LYS A 502 -23.60 -20.38 21.08
CA LYS A 502 -23.02 -19.15 21.62
C LYS A 502 -22.48 -18.20 20.55
N ILE A 503 -22.15 -18.74 19.37
CA ILE A 503 -21.71 -17.98 18.21
C ILE A 503 -22.91 -17.71 17.28
N GLY A 504 -23.78 -18.72 17.12
CA GLY A 504 -25.07 -18.58 16.46
C GLY A 504 -24.97 -18.29 14.96
N ILE A 505 -24.00 -18.88 14.25
CA ILE A 505 -23.88 -18.81 12.78
C ILE A 505 -24.12 -20.22 12.20
N PRO A 506 -25.36 -20.54 11.78
CA PRO A 506 -25.70 -21.84 11.23
C PRO A 506 -25.23 -22.01 9.76
N LEU A 507 -23.94 -21.77 9.51
CA LEU A 507 -23.37 -21.76 8.16
C LEU A 507 -23.37 -23.17 7.56
N THR A 508 -23.88 -23.31 6.34
CA THR A 508 -23.81 -24.58 5.60
C THR A 508 -22.49 -24.72 4.83
N TYR A 509 -22.19 -25.94 4.36
CA TYR A 509 -20.98 -26.15 3.55
C TYR A 509 -21.03 -25.39 2.22
N GLU A 510 -22.19 -25.32 1.57
CA GLU A 510 -22.33 -24.55 0.31
C GLU A 510 -22.05 -23.06 0.55
N GLN A 511 -22.63 -22.49 1.60
CA GLN A 511 -22.42 -21.09 1.98
C GLN A 511 -20.97 -20.78 2.36
N TYR A 512 -20.27 -21.75 2.96
CA TYR A 512 -18.85 -21.59 3.28
C TYR A 512 -17.96 -21.64 2.04
N VAL A 513 -18.29 -22.45 1.04
CA VAL A 513 -17.51 -22.59 -0.19
C VAL A 513 -17.79 -21.47 -1.20
N SER A 514 -19.00 -20.89 -1.19
CA SER A 514 -19.35 -19.78 -2.09
C SER A 514 -18.60 -18.47 -1.78
N HIS A 515 -17.95 -18.38 -0.61
CA HIS A 515 -17.19 -17.22 -0.16
C HIS A 515 -15.80 -17.58 0.32
N HIS A 516 -14.88 -16.62 0.26
CA HIS A 516 -13.56 -16.80 0.84
C HIS A 516 -13.65 -16.88 2.38
N PRO A 517 -12.88 -17.75 3.07
CA PRO A 517 -12.91 -17.88 4.54
C PRO A 517 -12.64 -16.57 5.31
N ASN A 518 -11.97 -15.60 4.68
CA ASN A 518 -11.78 -14.25 5.23
C ASN A 518 -13.11 -13.55 5.56
N GLN A 519 -14.18 -13.80 4.80
CA GLN A 519 -15.48 -13.19 5.07
C GLN A 519 -16.08 -13.72 6.37
N LEU A 520 -15.97 -15.03 6.65
CA LEU A 520 -16.37 -15.60 7.93
C LEU A 520 -15.56 -15.02 9.08
N ILE A 521 -14.24 -14.86 8.91
CA ILE A 521 -13.37 -14.25 9.90
C ILE A 521 -13.76 -12.79 10.15
N SER A 522 -14.08 -12.02 9.10
CA SER A 522 -14.56 -10.64 9.21
C SER A 522 -15.87 -10.58 10.01
N ARG A 523 -16.86 -11.42 9.68
CA ARG A 523 -18.14 -11.52 10.40
C ARG A 523 -17.95 -11.85 11.89
N LEU A 524 -17.13 -12.85 12.21
CA LEU A 524 -16.80 -13.21 13.60
C LEU A 524 -16.12 -12.04 14.34
N THR A 525 -15.26 -11.32 13.65
CA THR A 525 -14.53 -10.18 14.20
C THR A 525 -15.46 -9.00 14.46
N ALA A 526 -16.40 -8.74 13.54
CA ALA A 526 -17.41 -7.71 13.66
C ALA A 526 -18.37 -7.98 14.84
N ARG A 527 -18.73 -9.27 15.06
CA ARG A 527 -19.46 -9.74 16.26
C ARG A 527 -18.62 -9.79 17.54
N SER A 528 -17.39 -9.28 17.53
CA SER A 528 -16.47 -9.29 18.67
C SER A 528 -16.04 -10.67 19.20
N HIS A 529 -16.18 -11.74 18.41
CA HIS A 529 -15.67 -13.09 18.73
C HIS A 529 -14.16 -13.23 18.40
N TYR A 530 -13.33 -12.31 18.91
CA TYR A 530 -11.91 -12.20 18.55
C TYR A 530 -11.10 -13.48 18.80
N LEU A 531 -11.35 -14.18 19.92
CA LEU A 531 -10.61 -15.40 20.24
C LEU A 531 -10.85 -16.51 19.22
N LEU A 532 -12.12 -16.70 18.82
CA LEU A 532 -12.47 -17.69 17.81
C LEU A 532 -11.92 -17.27 16.45
N ALA A 533 -12.10 -16.01 16.07
CA ALA A 533 -11.57 -15.46 14.82
C ALA A 533 -10.05 -15.69 14.71
N LEU A 534 -9.26 -15.32 15.73
CA LEU A 534 -7.81 -15.54 15.74
C LEU A 534 -7.42 -17.01 15.63
N ARG A 535 -8.10 -17.90 16.38
CA ARG A 535 -7.82 -19.35 16.31
C ARG A 535 -8.13 -19.93 14.94
N LEU A 536 -9.23 -19.50 14.30
CA LEU A 536 -9.60 -19.94 12.96
C LEU A 536 -8.63 -19.38 11.91
N THR A 537 -8.22 -18.12 12.04
CA THR A 537 -7.20 -17.51 11.17
C THR A 537 -5.88 -18.27 11.23
N GLU A 538 -5.38 -18.57 12.43
CA GLU A 538 -4.17 -19.38 12.63
C GLU A 538 -4.35 -20.81 12.09
N PHE A 539 -5.50 -21.43 12.34
CA PHE A 539 -5.80 -22.80 11.88
C PHE A 539 -5.86 -22.92 10.34
N LEU A 540 -6.32 -21.86 9.67
CA LEU A 540 -6.42 -21.77 8.22
C LEU A 540 -5.17 -21.21 7.55
N ASN A 541 -4.13 -20.86 8.32
CA ASN A 541 -2.90 -20.19 7.84
C ASN A 541 -3.18 -18.86 7.11
N LEU A 542 -4.15 -18.09 7.60
CA LEU A 542 -4.52 -16.77 7.08
C LEU A 542 -3.84 -15.66 7.90
N SER A 543 -3.80 -14.44 7.38
CA SER A 543 -3.18 -13.31 8.08
C SER A 543 -4.04 -12.88 9.30
N PRO A 544 -3.48 -12.83 10.53
CA PRO A 544 -4.19 -12.35 11.72
C PRO A 544 -4.36 -10.83 11.74
N ALA A 545 -3.83 -10.12 10.73
CA ALA A 545 -3.65 -8.67 10.79
C ALA A 545 -4.97 -7.89 10.89
N GLY A 546 -5.98 -8.26 10.10
CA GLY A 546 -7.28 -7.60 10.16
C GLY A 546 -7.97 -7.81 11.52
N VAL A 547 -7.89 -9.02 12.09
CA VAL A 547 -8.52 -9.35 13.37
C VAL A 547 -7.91 -8.53 14.50
N LEU A 548 -6.59 -8.43 14.53
CA LEU A 548 -5.85 -7.66 15.53
C LEU A 548 -6.09 -6.15 15.39
N ARG A 549 -6.16 -5.61 14.17
CA ARG A 549 -6.50 -4.19 13.94
C ARG A 549 -7.90 -3.87 14.43
N HIS A 550 -8.90 -4.67 14.07
CA HIS A 550 -10.28 -4.45 14.54
C HIS A 550 -10.40 -4.60 16.07
N TRP A 551 -9.72 -5.60 16.64
CA TRP A 551 -9.63 -5.75 18.09
C TRP A 551 -9.00 -4.53 18.77
N ALA A 552 -7.86 -4.05 18.27
CA ALA A 552 -7.17 -2.90 18.80
C ALA A 552 -8.03 -1.63 18.69
N ARG A 553 -8.70 -1.43 17.55
CA ARG A 553 -9.68 -0.35 17.35
C ARG A 553 -10.77 -0.37 18.42
N ASN A 554 -11.43 -1.52 18.64
CA ASN A 554 -12.47 -1.64 19.65
C ASN A 554 -11.95 -1.47 21.09
N VAL A 555 -10.72 -1.91 21.36
CA VAL A 555 -10.04 -1.64 22.62
C VAL A 555 -9.84 -0.14 22.85
N ILE A 556 -9.47 0.62 21.81
CA ILE A 556 -9.25 2.07 21.88
C ILE A 556 -10.58 2.82 22.03
N ILE A 557 -11.62 2.44 21.28
CA ILE A 557 -12.96 3.06 21.37
C ILE A 557 -13.52 2.91 22.79
N ASN A 558 -13.42 1.72 23.38
CA ASN A 558 -13.96 1.44 24.71
C ASN A 558 -13.15 2.06 25.86
N MET A 559 -12.02 2.72 25.57
CA MET A 559 -11.21 3.41 26.57
C MET A 559 -11.99 4.55 27.26
N ASP A 560 -12.89 5.22 26.53
CA ASP A 560 -13.69 6.35 27.05
C ASP A 560 -15.02 5.93 27.69
N SER A 561 -15.62 4.83 27.23
CA SER A 561 -16.96 4.38 27.64
C SER A 561 -16.99 3.76 29.04
N ALA A 562 -15.84 3.42 29.63
CA ALA A 562 -15.71 2.78 30.94
C ALA A 562 -15.62 3.79 32.10
N SER A 563 -16.42 4.86 32.05
CA SER A 563 -16.66 5.79 33.16
C SER A 563 -17.75 5.30 34.12
N SER A 564 -17.99 3.99 34.19
CA SER A 564 -18.85 3.36 35.21
C SER A 564 -18.09 3.22 36.54
N ALA A 565 -18.80 3.45 37.65
CA ALA A 565 -18.26 3.80 38.96
C ALA A 565 -17.38 2.75 39.68
N ASP A 566 -17.18 1.55 39.13
CA ASP A 566 -16.59 0.41 39.86
C ASP A 566 -15.27 -0.17 39.27
N ALA A 567 -14.68 0.43 38.22
CA ALA A 567 -13.38 -0.02 37.69
C ALA A 567 -12.20 0.82 38.21
N PRO A 568 -11.05 0.21 38.59
CA PRO A 568 -9.89 0.97 39.04
C PRO A 568 -9.37 1.89 37.93
N LYS A 569 -9.35 3.21 38.20
CA LYS A 569 -8.95 4.30 37.27
C LYS A 569 -7.58 4.11 36.58
N THR A 570 -6.75 3.19 37.07
CA THR A 570 -5.42 2.85 36.52
C THR A 570 -5.45 1.84 35.36
N ALA A 571 -6.55 1.11 35.15
CA ALA A 571 -6.65 0.05 34.15
C ALA A 571 -6.95 0.53 32.71
N ASN A 572 -7.40 1.78 32.56
CA ASN A 572 -7.76 2.40 31.27
C ASN A 572 -6.90 3.64 30.94
N SER A 573 -5.72 3.78 31.55
CA SER A 573 -4.77 4.83 31.15
C SER A 573 -4.17 4.53 29.76
N PRO A 574 -3.77 5.54 28.97
CA PRO A 574 -3.13 5.34 27.66
C PRO A 574 -1.99 4.30 27.73
N ALA A 575 -1.12 4.42 28.75
CA ALA A 575 -0.01 3.49 28.96
C ALA A 575 -0.44 2.05 29.25
N SER A 576 -1.54 1.85 29.98
CA SER A 576 -2.07 0.50 30.24
C SER A 576 -2.65 -0.15 28.97
N VAL A 577 -3.36 0.63 28.16
CA VAL A 577 -3.93 0.20 26.87
C VAL A 577 -2.80 -0.10 25.88
N CYS A 578 -1.79 0.77 25.79
CA CYS A 578 -0.59 0.56 24.99
C CYS A 578 0.11 -0.76 25.36
N ARG A 579 0.38 -1.01 26.64
CA ARG A 579 0.96 -2.29 27.10
C ARG A 579 0.12 -3.51 26.74
N ARG A 580 -1.21 -3.41 26.85
CA ARG A 580 -2.13 -4.50 26.48
C ARG A 580 -2.08 -4.79 24.98
N ILE A 581 -2.07 -3.76 24.15
CA ILE A 581 -1.97 -3.90 22.69
C ILE A 581 -0.60 -4.48 22.31
N VAL A 582 0.49 -3.85 22.74
CA VAL A 582 1.86 -4.23 22.37
C VAL A 582 2.19 -5.65 22.83
N SER A 583 1.77 -6.06 24.03
CA SER A 583 1.98 -7.45 24.49
C SER A 583 1.29 -8.50 23.61
N LYS A 584 0.15 -8.18 23.00
CA LYS A 584 -0.55 -9.07 22.06
C LYS A 584 0.04 -9.07 20.65
N LEU A 585 0.77 -8.01 20.28
CA LEU A 585 1.44 -7.87 18.98
C LEU A 585 2.83 -8.50 18.94
N LYS A 586 3.56 -8.54 20.07
CA LYS A 586 4.97 -8.98 20.14
C LYS A 586 5.22 -10.36 19.53
N ASP A 587 4.26 -11.29 19.66
CA ASP A 587 4.41 -12.67 19.21
C ASP A 587 3.80 -12.90 17.81
N ARG A 588 3.29 -11.87 17.14
CA ARG A 588 2.47 -11.99 15.92
C ARG A 588 2.99 -11.11 14.79
N HIS A 589 3.47 -11.75 13.73
CA HIS A 589 3.89 -11.06 12.51
C HIS A 589 2.67 -10.57 11.70
N GLY A 590 2.76 -9.37 11.11
CA GLY A 590 1.78 -8.87 10.14
C GLY A 590 1.04 -7.58 10.53
N VAL A 591 1.10 -7.14 11.80
CA VAL A 591 0.57 -5.83 12.20
C VAL A 591 1.68 -5.01 12.81
N SER A 592 1.92 -3.82 12.25
CA SER A 592 2.86 -2.89 12.85
C SER A 592 2.16 -2.00 13.88
N PRO A 593 2.80 -1.70 15.03
CA PRO A 593 2.30 -0.71 15.98
C PRO A 593 1.88 0.63 15.34
N ALA A 594 2.55 1.04 14.26
CA ALA A 594 2.19 2.23 13.48
C ALA A 594 0.77 2.16 12.89
N ASP A 595 0.34 1.01 12.37
CA ASP A 595 -1.00 0.87 11.79
C ASP A 595 -2.08 1.07 12.87
N ILE A 596 -1.81 0.62 14.10
CA ILE A 596 -2.73 0.81 15.24
C ILE A 596 -2.62 2.23 15.81
N ALA A 597 -1.44 2.84 15.76
CA ALA A 597 -1.24 4.23 16.16
C ALA A 597 -2.02 5.18 15.23
N GLU A 598 -2.08 4.89 13.93
CA GLU A 598 -2.92 5.64 12.98
C GLU A 598 -4.41 5.53 13.34
N ILE A 599 -4.88 4.35 13.74
CA ILE A 599 -6.25 4.17 14.26
C ILE A 599 -6.45 5.04 15.52
N ALA A 600 -5.51 5.01 16.48
CA ALA A 600 -5.59 5.82 17.69
C ALA A 600 -5.62 7.33 17.38
N TRP A 601 -4.84 7.77 16.41
CA TRP A 601 -4.83 9.16 15.95
C TRP A 601 -6.15 9.56 15.27
N SER A 602 -6.71 8.71 14.41
CA SER A 602 -8.01 8.95 13.77
C SER A 602 -9.17 9.06 14.77
N LEU A 603 -9.04 8.40 15.93
CA LEU A 603 -9.99 8.47 17.04
C LEU A 603 -9.68 9.63 18.02
N GLY A 604 -8.76 10.54 17.68
CA GLY A 604 -8.39 11.69 18.53
C GLY A 604 -7.52 11.36 19.74
N LYS A 605 -7.00 10.12 19.88
CA LYS A 605 -6.18 9.67 21.02
C LYS A 605 -4.69 9.93 20.79
N THR A 606 -4.31 11.20 20.71
CA THR A 606 -2.93 11.64 20.42
C THR A 606 -1.87 11.06 21.37
N LYS A 607 -2.12 11.09 22.69
CA LYS A 607 -1.18 10.54 23.69
C LYS A 607 -0.96 9.03 23.57
N LEU A 608 -2.01 8.28 23.22
CA LEU A 608 -1.89 6.83 23.00
C LEU A 608 -1.15 6.55 21.69
N CYS A 609 -1.39 7.36 20.66
CA CYS A 609 -0.68 7.26 19.38
C CYS A 609 0.84 7.41 19.57
N THR A 610 1.29 8.45 20.29
CA THR A 610 2.73 8.66 20.53
C THR A 610 3.37 7.52 21.31
N GLU A 611 2.69 6.98 22.33
CA GLU A 611 3.15 5.82 23.08
C GLU A 611 3.22 4.54 22.23
N LEU A 612 2.27 4.31 21.33
CA LEU A 612 2.28 3.18 20.40
C LEU A 612 3.39 3.33 19.35
N LEU A 613 3.60 4.53 18.82
CA LEU A 613 4.66 4.85 17.86
C LEU A 613 6.05 4.64 18.43
N ALA A 614 6.26 4.84 19.73
CA ALA A 614 7.54 4.57 20.38
C ALA A 614 7.94 3.08 20.33
N HIS A 615 6.98 2.18 20.10
CA HIS A 615 7.22 0.75 19.93
C HIS A 615 7.35 0.32 18.46
N GLU A 616 7.19 1.23 17.49
CA GLU A 616 7.42 0.95 16.08
C GLU A 616 8.92 0.81 15.80
N LEU A 617 9.30 -0.32 15.18
CA LEU A 617 10.70 -0.60 14.85
C LEU A 617 11.09 -0.08 13.46
N LYS A 618 10.12 0.25 12.60
CA LYS A 618 10.35 0.71 11.22
C LYS A 618 10.20 2.23 11.12
N PRO A 619 11.31 2.98 10.98
CA PRO A 619 11.28 4.44 10.88
C PRO A 619 10.45 4.94 9.68
N THR A 620 10.45 4.19 8.58
CA THR A 620 9.67 4.51 7.36
C THR A 620 8.16 4.53 7.56
N LYS A 621 7.63 3.80 8.55
CA LYS A 621 6.22 3.87 8.94
C LYS A 621 5.97 4.88 10.07
N GLN A 622 6.91 4.96 11.01
CA GLN A 622 6.81 5.82 12.19
C GLN A 622 6.83 7.31 11.81
N ILE A 623 7.78 7.72 10.97
CA ILE A 623 8.08 9.12 10.68
C ILE A 623 6.96 9.84 9.91
N PRO A 624 6.38 9.28 8.84
CA PRO A 624 5.25 9.93 8.15
C PRO A 624 4.07 10.20 9.08
N LEU A 625 3.77 9.29 10.03
CA LEU A 625 2.70 9.50 11.00
C LEU A 625 3.04 10.60 12.00
N LEU A 626 4.28 10.66 12.53
CA LEU A 626 4.75 11.76 13.38
C LEU A 626 4.66 13.12 12.68
N MET A 627 4.97 13.17 11.38
CA MET A 627 4.86 14.39 10.57
C MET A 627 3.40 14.82 10.39
N ARG A 628 2.46 13.89 10.15
CA ARG A 628 1.01 14.18 10.12
C ARG A 628 0.48 14.70 11.46
N MET A 629 1.09 14.29 12.58
CA MET A 629 0.75 14.74 13.94
C MET A 629 1.38 16.08 14.35
N ASP A 630 2.07 16.78 13.43
CA ASP A 630 2.83 18.02 13.69
C ASP A 630 3.95 17.86 14.74
N GLN A 631 4.49 16.65 14.90
CA GLN A 631 5.60 16.36 15.82
C GLN A 631 6.96 16.36 15.10
N GLY A 632 7.27 17.42 14.36
CA GLY A 632 8.50 17.52 13.55
C GLY A 632 9.80 17.35 14.35
N LYS A 633 9.82 17.77 15.63
CA LYS A 633 10.99 17.60 16.51
C LYS A 633 11.29 16.12 16.79
N GLU A 634 10.26 15.33 17.09
CA GLU A 634 10.41 13.89 17.36
C GLU A 634 10.68 13.13 16.07
N ALA A 635 10.01 13.48 14.97
CA ALA A 635 10.26 12.89 13.65
C ALA A 635 11.73 13.05 13.23
N LEU A 636 12.32 14.23 13.41
CA LEU A 636 13.72 14.48 13.10
C LEU A 636 14.68 13.70 14.01
N GLN A 637 14.33 13.53 15.29
CA GLN A 637 15.14 12.70 16.20
C GLN A 637 15.11 11.22 15.80
N GLN A 638 13.96 10.70 15.37
CA GLN A 638 13.84 9.31 14.93
C GLN A 638 14.51 9.07 13.58
N SER A 639 14.48 10.05 12.65
CA SER A 639 15.20 9.93 11.37
C SER A 639 16.71 9.96 11.56
N ILE A 640 17.23 10.76 12.49
CA ILE A 640 18.66 10.72 12.84
C ILE A 640 19.04 9.35 13.40
N LYS A 641 18.21 8.77 14.28
CA LYS A 641 18.43 7.41 14.81
C LYS A 641 18.35 6.32 13.74
N SER A 642 17.61 6.53 12.66
CA SER A 642 17.53 5.56 11.56
C SER A 642 18.79 5.56 10.69
N LEU A 643 19.64 6.60 10.79
CA LEU A 643 20.86 6.78 9.99
C LEU A 643 20.59 6.73 8.48
N ASP A 644 19.37 7.10 8.06
CA ASP A 644 18.95 7.11 6.67
C ASP A 644 18.94 8.57 6.16
N PRO A 645 19.90 8.96 5.30
CA PRO A 645 20.02 10.34 4.81
C PRO A 645 18.79 10.80 4.04
N ASP A 646 18.14 9.92 3.28
CA ASP A 646 16.98 10.26 2.47
C ASP A 646 15.77 10.56 3.36
N LEU A 647 15.63 9.80 4.44
CA LEU A 647 14.57 10.00 5.43
C LEU A 647 14.78 11.27 6.25
N ILE A 648 16.03 11.56 6.65
CA ILE A 648 16.38 12.82 7.33
C ILE A 648 16.09 14.01 6.41
N GLN A 649 16.52 13.94 5.14
CA GLN A 649 16.25 14.97 4.14
C GLN A 649 14.74 15.20 3.96
N THR A 650 13.95 14.13 3.85
CA THR A 650 12.50 14.21 3.69
C THR A 650 11.85 14.94 4.87
N VAL A 651 12.22 14.56 6.10
CA VAL A 651 11.72 15.21 7.32
C VAL A 651 12.11 16.68 7.38
N LEU A 652 13.34 17.03 7.01
CA LEU A 652 13.79 18.42 7.00
C LEU A 652 12.96 19.28 6.07
N TRP A 653 12.73 18.83 4.84
CA TRP A 653 11.96 19.60 3.85
C TRP A 653 10.49 19.69 4.20
N GLU A 654 9.88 18.61 4.67
CA GLU A 654 8.49 18.63 5.09
C GLU A 654 8.28 19.51 6.33
N THR A 655 9.22 19.50 7.29
CA THR A 655 9.21 20.40 8.45
C THR A 655 9.33 21.86 7.99
N ARG A 656 10.26 22.16 7.07
CA ARG A 656 10.46 23.50 6.52
C ARG A 656 9.25 24.03 5.76
N ALA A 657 8.51 23.15 5.08
CA ALA A 657 7.29 23.52 4.34
C ALA A 657 6.13 23.87 5.29
N ARG A 658 6.05 23.22 6.45
CA ARG A 658 4.96 23.41 7.42
C ARG A 658 5.24 24.49 8.47
N LYS A 659 6.51 24.70 8.83
CA LYS A 659 6.92 25.61 9.91
C LYS A 659 7.58 26.89 9.38
N PRO A 660 7.38 28.04 10.06
CA PRO A 660 8.15 29.25 9.78
C PRO A 660 9.66 29.02 9.97
N LEU A 661 10.47 29.84 9.32
CA LEU A 661 11.94 29.70 9.32
C LEU A 661 12.52 29.62 10.75
N ALA A 662 12.14 30.53 11.65
CA ALA A 662 12.67 30.55 13.02
C ALA A 662 12.35 29.27 13.82
N GLU A 663 11.13 28.74 13.69
CA GLU A 663 10.73 27.49 14.37
C GLU A 663 11.43 26.26 13.76
N PHE A 664 11.59 26.24 12.43
CA PHE A 664 12.36 25.21 11.75
C PHE A 664 13.82 25.19 12.22
N LEU A 665 14.47 26.35 12.32
CA LEU A 665 15.86 26.44 12.74
C LEU A 665 16.03 26.01 14.21
N ALA A 666 15.11 26.40 15.10
CA ALA A 666 15.09 25.92 16.49
C ALA A 666 14.91 24.38 16.61
N ILE A 667 14.25 23.73 15.64
CA ILE A 667 14.11 22.27 15.62
C ILE A 667 15.40 21.58 15.18
N VAL A 668 16.17 22.21 14.30
CA VAL A 668 17.43 21.69 13.72
C VAL A 668 18.64 21.98 14.61
N GLU A 669 18.58 23.03 15.42
CA GLU A 669 19.64 23.43 16.35
C GLU A 669 20.12 22.24 17.22
N GLY A 670 21.44 22.07 17.30
CA GLY A 670 22.09 21.00 18.06
C GLY A 670 22.03 19.59 17.45
N LYS A 671 21.63 19.44 16.18
CA LYS A 671 21.58 18.16 15.45
C LYS A 671 22.54 18.13 14.25
N ASP A 672 23.79 17.76 14.48
CA ASP A 672 24.87 17.86 13.50
C ASP A 672 24.64 17.03 12.21
N GLU A 673 24.00 15.86 12.31
CA GLU A 673 23.69 15.01 11.15
C GLU A 673 22.68 15.70 10.21
N ALA A 674 21.66 16.33 10.78
CA ALA A 674 20.66 17.09 10.03
C ALA A 674 21.27 18.33 9.36
N ILE A 675 22.16 19.03 10.07
CA ILE A 675 22.89 20.20 9.56
C ILE A 675 23.82 19.81 8.41
N SER A 676 24.50 18.68 8.55
CA SER A 676 25.38 18.13 7.50
C SER A 676 24.60 17.84 6.23
N ILE A 677 23.40 17.27 6.33
CA ILE A 677 22.51 17.02 5.19
C ILE A 677 22.03 18.33 4.57
N LEU A 678 21.62 19.34 5.36
CA LEU A 678 21.26 20.66 4.84
C LEU A 678 22.39 21.28 4.02
N LYS A 679 23.63 21.20 4.52
CA LYS A 679 24.82 21.69 3.80
C LYS A 679 25.04 20.97 2.47
N VAL A 680 24.92 19.64 2.45
CA VAL A 680 25.08 18.83 1.23
C VAL A 680 23.98 19.16 0.22
N CYS A 681 22.73 19.27 0.66
CA CYS A 681 21.61 19.63 -0.21
C CYS A 681 21.75 21.04 -0.79
N ALA A 682 22.14 22.01 0.03
CA ALA A 682 22.40 23.39 -0.42
C ALA A 682 23.46 23.42 -1.53
N LYS A 683 24.59 22.71 -1.35
CA LYS A 683 25.65 22.59 -2.36
C LYS A 683 25.14 21.96 -3.66
N ALA A 684 24.44 20.82 -3.54
CA ALA A 684 23.90 20.10 -4.69
C ALA A 684 22.85 20.92 -5.47
N SER A 685 22.10 21.81 -4.80
CA SER A 685 21.17 22.73 -5.47
C SER A 685 21.90 23.71 -6.39
N VAL A 686 22.98 24.32 -5.90
CA VAL A 686 23.76 25.29 -6.66
C VAL A 686 24.50 24.63 -7.83
N GLU A 687 25.04 23.43 -7.63
CA GLU A 687 25.69 22.66 -8.71
C GLU A 687 24.71 22.26 -9.83
N ARG A 688 23.47 21.88 -9.48
CA ARG A 688 22.43 21.54 -10.46
C ARG A 688 22.00 22.74 -11.31
N GLN A 689 21.79 23.89 -10.68
CA GLN A 689 21.41 25.12 -11.37
C GLN A 689 22.52 25.61 -12.34
N PHE A 690 23.78 25.35 -11.99
CA PHE A 690 24.91 25.62 -12.87
C PHE A 690 24.96 24.71 -14.11
N LEU A 691 24.59 23.43 -13.98
CA LEU A 691 24.55 22.49 -15.11
C LEU A 691 23.43 22.83 -16.11
N SER A 692 22.33 23.43 -15.65
CA SER A 692 21.26 23.89 -16.55
C SER A 692 21.63 25.13 -17.35
N ASP A 693 22.33 26.09 -16.75
CA ASP A 693 22.68 27.37 -17.39
C ASP A 693 23.78 27.26 -18.47
N ASN A 694 24.55 26.15 -18.50
CA ASN A 694 25.60 25.92 -19.50
C ASN A 694 25.10 25.32 -20.83
N LYS A 695 23.78 25.22 -21.05
CA LYS A 695 23.23 24.72 -22.33
C LYS A 695 23.10 25.77 -23.43
N GLU A 696 23.19 27.07 -23.11
CA GLU A 696 23.16 28.16 -24.11
C GLU A 696 24.25 29.22 -23.83
N PRO A 697 24.87 29.81 -24.87
CA PRO A 697 25.80 30.91 -24.69
C PRO A 697 25.06 32.17 -24.20
N PRO A 698 25.42 32.76 -23.04
CA PRO A 698 24.69 33.88 -22.48
C PRO A 698 24.98 35.16 -23.26
N SER A 699 23.93 35.82 -23.75
CA SER A 699 23.99 37.13 -24.42
C SER A 699 24.16 38.32 -23.46
N SER A 700 24.32 38.08 -22.16
CA SER A 700 24.63 39.11 -21.16
C SER A 700 25.18 38.48 -19.88
N SER A 701 26.07 39.21 -19.20
CA SER A 701 26.66 38.87 -17.90
C SER A 701 25.56 38.64 -16.85
N LYS A 702 25.10 37.40 -16.69
CA LYS A 702 24.19 37.00 -15.62
C LYS A 702 24.99 36.41 -14.48
N THR A 703 24.93 37.05 -13.32
CA THR A 703 25.32 36.47 -12.04
C THR A 703 24.42 35.26 -11.78
N VAL A 704 24.99 34.07 -11.55
CA VAL A 704 24.21 32.88 -11.16
C VAL A 704 23.44 33.23 -9.87
N SER A 705 22.11 33.23 -9.93
CA SER A 705 21.32 33.41 -8.71
C SER A 705 21.45 32.14 -7.89
N VAL A 706 21.79 32.33 -6.62
CA VAL A 706 21.92 31.26 -5.65
C VAL A 706 20.52 30.69 -5.39
N GLY A 707 20.33 29.37 -5.51
CA GLY A 707 19.03 28.72 -5.29
C GLY A 707 18.50 28.87 -3.85
N SER A 708 17.20 28.67 -3.64
CA SER A 708 16.50 28.85 -2.34
C SER A 708 17.13 28.07 -1.19
N ASP A 709 17.65 26.87 -1.47
CA ASP A 709 18.18 25.95 -0.47
C ASP A 709 19.50 26.44 0.13
N TRP A 710 20.27 27.21 -0.66
CA TRP A 710 21.52 27.82 -0.20
C TRP A 710 21.28 29.06 0.64
N GLU A 711 20.26 29.86 0.30
CA GLU A 711 19.84 30.98 1.15
C GLU A 711 19.36 30.48 2.51
N LEU A 712 18.63 29.35 2.54
CA LEU A 712 18.21 28.71 3.79
C LEU A 712 19.40 28.31 4.66
N TYR A 713 20.43 27.67 4.09
CA TYR A 713 21.63 27.29 4.87
C TYR A 713 22.45 28.51 5.30
N ARG A 714 22.48 29.58 4.49
CA ARG A 714 23.11 30.86 4.87
C ARG A 714 22.42 31.49 6.07
N ASP A 715 21.09 31.57 6.03
CA ASP A 715 20.28 32.13 7.12
C ASP A 715 20.47 31.31 8.42
N PHE A 716 20.57 29.99 8.31
CA PHE A 716 20.89 29.13 9.45
C PHE A 716 22.26 29.44 10.04
N CYS A 717 23.33 29.49 9.22
CA CYS A 717 24.68 29.77 9.71
C CYS A 717 24.78 31.14 10.39
N TYR A 718 23.98 32.12 9.92
CA TYR A 718 23.90 33.44 10.52
C TYR A 718 23.15 33.43 11.85
N GLN A 719 22.01 32.73 11.95
CA GLN A 719 21.20 32.67 13.18
C GLN A 719 21.88 31.86 14.29
N ASP A 720 22.58 30.77 13.96
CA ASP A 720 23.29 29.90 14.92
C ASP A 720 24.71 30.43 15.26
N ASP A 721 25.00 31.69 14.89
CA ASP A 721 26.29 32.37 15.10
C ASP A 721 27.53 31.59 14.62
N ARG A 722 27.35 30.76 13.58
CA ARG A 722 28.41 29.94 12.98
C ARG A 722 29.26 30.79 12.03
N ARG A 723 30.04 31.70 12.61
CA ARG A 723 30.89 32.66 11.88
C ARG A 723 31.88 31.97 10.94
N THR A 724 32.57 30.93 11.41
CA THR A 724 33.52 30.18 10.57
C THR A 724 32.82 29.52 9.37
N GLU A 725 31.64 28.91 9.55
CA GLU A 725 30.87 28.32 8.44
C GLU A 725 30.35 29.38 7.47
N SER A 726 29.90 30.53 7.98
CA SER A 726 29.50 31.68 7.17
C SER A 726 30.66 32.24 6.34
N GLY A 727 31.87 32.26 6.93
CA GLY A 727 33.11 32.60 6.23
C GLY A 727 33.43 31.61 5.10
N CYS A 728 33.36 30.30 5.39
CA CYS A 728 33.54 29.25 4.38
C CYS A 728 32.50 29.35 3.25
N LEU A 729 31.24 29.61 3.57
CA LEU A 729 30.18 29.83 2.57
C LEU A 729 30.50 30.98 1.63
N CYS A 730 30.98 32.11 2.16
CA CYS A 730 31.42 33.24 1.32
C CYS A 730 32.58 32.86 0.38
N LEU A 731 33.48 31.97 0.81
CA LEU A 731 34.56 31.47 -0.06
C LEU A 731 34.04 30.53 -1.14
N GLU A 732 33.10 29.64 -0.81
CA GLU A 732 32.44 28.76 -1.77
C GLU A 732 31.65 29.59 -2.80
N GLU A 733 30.93 30.62 -2.37
CA GLU A 733 30.27 31.59 -3.28
C GLU A 733 31.27 32.31 -4.18
N SER A 734 32.44 32.69 -3.65
CA SER A 734 33.50 33.29 -4.47
C SER A 734 34.00 32.32 -5.54
N TYR A 735 34.16 31.03 -5.21
CA TYR A 735 34.56 29.99 -6.15
C TYR A 735 33.51 29.79 -7.25
N LEU A 736 32.22 29.77 -6.86
CA LEU A 736 31.08 29.58 -7.75
C LEU A 736 30.77 30.82 -8.61
N THR A 737 31.21 32.01 -8.22
CA THR A 737 31.08 33.24 -9.02
C THR A 737 31.95 33.13 -10.29
N THR A 738 31.30 33.00 -11.45
CA THR A 738 31.95 32.94 -12.78
C THR A 738 31.56 34.15 -13.64
N CYS A 739 32.47 34.60 -14.51
CA CYS A 739 32.13 35.48 -15.61
C CYS A 739 32.09 34.66 -16.91
N PRO A 740 30.92 34.47 -17.54
CA PRO A 740 30.80 33.67 -18.77
C PRO A 740 31.71 34.17 -19.90
N ASN A 741 31.92 35.49 -19.97
CA ASN A 741 32.77 36.15 -20.97
C ASN A 741 34.27 35.81 -20.81
N LEU A 742 34.69 35.24 -19.68
CA LEU A 742 36.06 34.73 -19.47
C LEU A 742 36.26 33.30 -20.01
N LEU A 743 35.20 32.59 -20.42
CA LEU A 743 35.31 31.29 -21.10
C LEU A 743 35.63 31.43 -22.60
N TYR A 744 35.27 32.56 -23.22
CA TYR A 744 35.42 32.80 -24.66
C TYR A 744 36.25 34.08 -24.88
N THR A 745 37.54 33.92 -25.17
CA THR A 745 38.53 34.98 -25.52
C THR A 745 38.19 36.39 -24.98
N PRO A 746 38.63 36.74 -23.77
CA PRO A 746 38.27 38.00 -23.12
C PRO A 746 38.75 39.20 -23.94
N SER A 747 37.83 40.01 -24.47
CA SER A 747 38.16 41.14 -25.34
C SER A 747 38.00 42.51 -24.68
N ALA A 748 37.15 42.64 -23.64
CA ALA A 748 36.86 43.91 -22.98
C ALA A 748 37.40 44.01 -21.55
N VAL A 749 37.86 45.21 -21.17
CA VAL A 749 38.36 45.51 -19.81
C VAL A 749 37.26 45.38 -18.76
N ALA A 750 36.01 45.72 -19.12
CA ALA A 750 34.85 45.67 -18.23
C ALA A 750 34.55 44.25 -17.72
N ASP A 751 34.79 43.21 -18.54
CA ASP A 751 34.57 41.82 -18.15
C ASP A 751 35.48 41.38 -17.00
N TRP A 752 36.75 41.82 -17.04
CA TRP A 752 37.72 41.57 -15.98
C TRP A 752 37.41 42.37 -14.72
N GLU A 753 37.00 43.63 -14.86
CA GLU A 753 36.66 44.47 -13.72
C GLU A 753 35.49 43.90 -12.91
N GLY A 754 34.43 43.46 -13.59
CA GLY A 754 33.28 42.80 -12.95
C GLY A 754 33.64 41.46 -12.29
N PHE A 755 34.49 40.66 -12.94
CA PHE A 755 35.01 39.41 -12.36
C PHE A 755 35.73 39.63 -11.03
N PHE A 756 36.68 40.57 -11.02
CA PHE A 756 37.44 40.86 -9.82
C PHE A 756 36.58 41.50 -8.73
N GLU A 757 35.64 42.37 -9.09
CA GLU A 757 34.72 43.00 -8.13
C GLU A 757 33.88 41.95 -7.39
N GLY A 758 33.25 41.02 -8.13
CA GLY A 758 32.47 39.94 -7.54
C GLY A 758 33.29 39.05 -6.61
N LYS A 759 34.46 38.57 -7.06
CA LYS A 759 35.31 37.67 -6.26
C LYS A 759 35.91 38.36 -5.04
N LEU A 760 36.46 39.57 -5.22
CA LEU A 760 37.03 40.33 -4.10
C LEU A 760 35.95 40.70 -3.08
N GLY A 761 34.73 41.02 -3.52
CA GLY A 761 33.59 41.27 -2.64
C GLY A 761 33.31 40.08 -1.72
N LYS A 762 33.20 38.87 -2.27
CA LYS A 762 32.94 37.64 -1.51
C LYS A 762 34.08 37.24 -0.58
N ILE A 763 35.33 37.35 -1.03
CA ILE A 763 36.52 37.05 -0.21
C ILE A 763 36.65 38.05 0.95
N LYS A 764 36.38 39.33 0.71
CA LYS A 764 36.34 40.35 1.78
C LYS A 764 35.19 40.10 2.74
N GLY A 765 34.05 39.61 2.26
CA GLY A 765 32.93 39.14 3.10
C GLY A 765 33.36 38.01 4.02
N ALA A 766 34.02 36.97 3.48
CA ALA A 766 34.57 35.87 4.28
C ALA A 766 35.56 36.36 5.35
N LEU A 767 36.46 37.29 4.97
CA LEU A 767 37.44 37.86 5.88
C LEU A 767 36.80 38.54 7.08
N LYS A 768 35.67 39.25 6.93
CA LYS A 768 34.96 39.86 8.05
C LYS A 768 34.55 38.82 9.10
N PHE A 769 33.96 37.70 8.65
CA PHE A 769 33.56 36.62 9.56
C PHE A 769 34.74 35.97 10.26
N PHE A 770 35.86 35.75 9.56
CA PHE A 770 37.05 35.19 10.19
C PHE A 770 37.75 36.17 11.15
N MET A 771 37.66 37.49 10.93
CA MET A 771 38.22 38.50 11.83
C MET A 771 37.51 38.60 13.18
N GLU A 772 36.22 38.24 13.20
CA GLU A 772 35.43 38.18 14.43
C GLU A 772 35.75 36.94 15.27
N ASP A 773 36.52 35.98 14.73
CA ASP A 773 36.94 34.75 15.40
C ASP A 773 38.46 34.78 15.71
N SER A 774 38.81 34.83 16.99
CA SER A 774 40.20 34.91 17.44
C SER A 774 41.02 33.65 17.18
N GLU A 775 40.39 32.50 16.93
CA GLU A 775 41.10 31.24 16.66
C GLU A 775 41.51 31.12 15.18
N ARG A 776 41.00 31.98 14.30
CA ARG A 776 41.15 31.90 12.84
C ARG A 776 42.17 32.87 12.25
N VAL A 777 43.24 33.18 13.00
CA VAL A 777 44.28 34.14 12.60
C VAL A 777 45.01 33.72 11.32
N PHE A 778 45.19 32.41 11.11
CA PHE A 778 45.83 31.88 9.91
C PHE A 778 44.98 32.15 8.67
N GLU A 779 43.68 31.82 8.73
CA GLU A 779 42.71 32.05 7.65
C GLU A 779 42.58 33.54 7.34
N GLN A 780 42.56 34.40 8.36
CA GLN A 780 42.59 35.85 8.17
C GLN A 780 43.83 36.29 7.37
N GLY A 781 45.03 35.84 7.76
CA GLY A 781 46.29 36.15 7.07
C GLY A 781 46.28 35.68 5.61
N MET A 782 45.83 34.45 5.38
CA MET A 782 45.66 33.84 4.06
C MET A 782 44.72 34.65 3.15
N LEU A 783 43.57 35.08 3.68
CA LEU A 783 42.61 35.87 2.91
C LEU A 783 43.12 37.29 2.64
N HIS A 784 43.84 37.90 3.58
CA HIS A 784 44.53 39.18 3.35
C HIS A 784 45.57 39.09 2.25
N GLU A 785 46.34 38.01 2.18
CA GLU A 785 47.28 37.77 1.08
C GLU A 785 46.54 37.49 -0.24
N SER A 786 45.45 36.74 -0.20
CA SER A 786 44.62 36.44 -1.39
C SER A 786 44.00 37.70 -1.99
N VAL A 787 43.47 38.61 -1.16
CA VAL A 787 42.93 39.91 -1.59
C VAL A 787 44.03 40.78 -2.21
N ARG A 788 45.23 40.80 -1.61
CA ARG A 788 46.38 41.53 -2.15
C ARG A 788 46.81 40.97 -3.51
N LEU A 789 46.87 39.65 -3.65
CA LEU A 789 47.28 39.00 -4.90
C LEU A 789 46.28 39.27 -6.02
N LEU A 790 44.98 39.04 -5.76
CA LEU A 790 43.92 39.30 -6.73
C LEU A 790 43.85 40.79 -7.11
N GLY A 791 44.07 41.70 -6.14
CA GLY A 791 44.19 43.13 -6.41
C GLY A 791 45.36 43.46 -7.34
N PHE A 792 46.52 42.86 -7.11
CA PHE A 792 47.68 43.03 -8.00
C PHE A 792 47.42 42.46 -9.39
N GLN A 793 46.85 41.26 -9.49
CA GLN A 793 46.51 40.62 -10.76
C GLN A 793 45.48 41.44 -11.54
N LYS A 794 44.50 42.05 -10.87
CA LYS A 794 43.56 43.00 -11.48
C LYS A 794 44.29 44.16 -12.13
N THR A 795 45.15 44.86 -11.39
CA THR A 795 45.91 46.00 -11.92
C THR A 795 46.81 45.58 -13.08
N LEU A 796 47.52 44.45 -12.93
CA LEU A 796 48.41 43.92 -13.96
C LEU A 796 47.68 43.64 -15.27
N ILE A 797 46.53 42.97 -15.22
CA ILE A 797 45.74 42.63 -16.41
C ILE A 797 45.19 43.89 -17.07
N VAL A 798 44.63 44.82 -16.29
CA VAL A 798 44.09 46.09 -16.80
C VAL A 798 45.17 46.92 -17.48
N ASP A 799 46.36 47.02 -16.88
CA ASP A 799 47.49 47.76 -17.45
C ASP A 799 47.99 47.13 -18.77
N ILE A 800 48.07 45.80 -18.82
CA ILE A 800 48.44 45.06 -20.05
C ILE A 800 47.38 45.27 -21.14
N MET A 801 46.09 45.21 -20.81
CA MET A 801 45.01 45.45 -21.79
C MET A 801 45.00 46.88 -22.31
N LYS A 802 45.23 47.90 -21.46
CA LYS A 802 45.35 49.30 -21.89
C LYS A 802 46.55 49.52 -22.83
N SER A 803 47.65 48.81 -22.59
CA SER A 803 48.81 48.81 -23.49
C SER A 803 48.53 48.17 -24.87
N TYR A 804 47.47 47.36 -24.97
CA TYR A 804 47.06 46.69 -26.21
C TYR A 804 46.33 47.65 -27.17
N GLY A 805 45.60 48.64 -26.64
CA GLY A 805 44.73 49.52 -27.42
C GLY A 805 45.38 50.79 -27.99
N THR A 806 46.68 51.03 -27.78
CA THR A 806 47.29 52.36 -28.01
C THR A 806 48.55 52.40 -28.90
N GLY A 807 48.91 51.35 -29.64
CA GLY A 807 50.10 51.40 -30.51
C GLY A 807 50.07 50.52 -31.75
N ALA A 808 50.04 51.13 -32.94
CA ALA A 808 50.08 50.50 -34.25
C ALA A 808 51.49 49.97 -34.66
N SER A 809 52.28 49.44 -33.72
CA SER A 809 53.67 49.02 -33.99
C SER A 809 54.15 47.91 -33.04
N THR A 810 53.33 46.90 -32.78
CA THR A 810 53.77 45.73 -32.00
C THR A 810 53.97 44.53 -32.93
N THR A 811 55.14 43.89 -32.86
CA THR A 811 55.48 42.69 -33.64
C THR A 811 54.49 41.57 -33.33
N GLN A 812 54.07 40.81 -34.35
CA GLN A 812 53.09 39.70 -34.26
C GLN A 812 53.37 38.70 -33.12
N ALA A 813 54.64 38.53 -32.75
CA ALA A 813 55.09 37.70 -31.63
C ALA A 813 54.70 38.25 -30.23
N HIS A 814 54.73 39.57 -30.04
CA HIS A 814 54.37 40.20 -28.76
C HIS A 814 52.86 40.10 -28.47
N ASP A 815 52.03 40.20 -29.52
CA ASP A 815 50.58 40.06 -29.41
C ASP A 815 50.18 38.61 -29.07
N GLN A 816 50.86 37.63 -29.65
CA GLN A 816 50.68 36.23 -29.26
C GLN A 816 51.07 36.00 -27.80
N LEU A 817 52.21 36.52 -27.32
CA LEU A 817 52.64 36.32 -25.93
C LEU A 817 51.64 36.92 -24.92
N LYS A 818 51.10 38.10 -25.22
CA LYS A 818 50.08 38.76 -24.41
C LYS A 818 48.75 37.98 -24.42
N LYS A 819 48.35 37.41 -25.57
CA LYS A 819 47.17 36.53 -25.64
C LYS A 819 47.35 35.27 -24.77
N HIS A 820 48.50 34.60 -24.88
CA HIS A 820 48.82 33.44 -24.04
C HIS A 820 48.85 33.79 -22.55
N PHE A 821 49.31 35.00 -22.19
CA PHE A 821 49.23 35.48 -20.81
C PHE A 821 47.79 35.59 -20.33
N MET A 822 46.90 36.21 -21.11
CA MET A 822 45.48 36.36 -20.73
C MET A 822 44.81 35.00 -20.54
N GLU A 823 45.12 34.03 -21.41
CA GLU A 823 44.66 32.64 -21.27
C GLU A 823 45.24 31.97 -20.02
N ALA A 824 46.52 32.18 -19.72
CA ALA A 824 47.18 31.61 -18.53
C ALA A 824 46.73 32.26 -17.21
N MET A 825 46.22 33.49 -17.26
CA MET A 825 45.65 34.19 -16.10
C MET A 825 44.26 33.68 -15.73
N VAL A 826 43.65 32.83 -16.57
CA VAL A 826 42.38 32.16 -16.27
C VAL A 826 42.63 30.67 -16.03
N SER A 827 42.24 30.16 -14.86
CA SER A 827 42.32 28.75 -14.51
C SER A 827 40.93 28.17 -14.18
N ASN A 828 40.81 26.84 -14.20
CA ASN A 828 39.57 26.11 -13.91
C ASN A 828 38.36 26.62 -14.72
N LYS A 829 38.52 26.80 -16.04
CA LYS A 829 37.45 27.27 -16.95
C LYS A 829 36.83 28.61 -16.54
N GLY A 830 37.62 29.62 -16.18
CA GLY A 830 37.07 30.92 -15.78
C GLY A 830 36.74 31.08 -14.29
N ARG A 831 37.06 30.08 -13.44
CA ARG A 831 36.67 30.09 -12.02
C ARG A 831 37.72 30.66 -11.09
N THR A 832 39.00 30.52 -11.40
CA THR A 832 40.08 30.89 -10.48
C THR A 832 41.24 31.56 -11.20
N MET A 833 41.95 32.40 -10.46
CA MET A 833 43.21 33.01 -10.92
C MET A 833 44.41 32.09 -10.60
N PRO A 834 45.53 32.21 -11.32
CA PRO A 834 46.75 31.49 -10.99
C PRO A 834 47.28 31.85 -9.60
N SER A 835 48.04 30.92 -9.02
CA SER A 835 48.76 31.15 -7.77
C SER A 835 49.81 32.25 -7.90
N LEU A 836 50.33 32.73 -6.76
CA LEU A 836 51.43 33.71 -6.72
C LEU A 836 52.64 33.26 -7.55
N MET A 837 53.03 31.98 -7.45
CA MET A 837 54.20 31.45 -8.17
C MET A 837 53.97 31.42 -9.68
N GLU A 838 52.78 31.01 -10.11
CA GLU A 838 52.42 31.02 -11.52
C GLU A 838 52.31 32.45 -12.05
N THR A 839 51.78 33.38 -11.26
CA THR A 839 51.75 34.82 -11.61
C THR A 839 53.16 35.37 -11.83
N ILE A 840 54.12 35.05 -10.94
CA ILE A 840 55.53 35.46 -11.10
C ILE A 840 56.12 34.86 -12.37
N ARG A 841 55.86 33.57 -12.65
CA ARG A 841 56.32 32.90 -13.88
C ARG A 841 55.81 33.62 -15.13
N GLN A 842 54.53 33.97 -15.16
CA GLN A 842 53.90 34.67 -16.28
C GLN A 842 54.44 36.11 -16.43
N CYS A 843 54.69 36.83 -15.34
CA CYS A 843 55.37 38.13 -15.39
C CYS A 843 56.78 38.03 -15.97
N VAL A 844 57.56 36.99 -15.61
CA VAL A 844 58.90 36.77 -16.19
C VAL A 844 58.80 36.47 -17.68
N LYS A 845 57.82 35.67 -18.11
CA LYS A 845 57.60 35.35 -19.53
C LYS A 845 57.31 36.57 -20.40
N LEU A 846 56.57 37.54 -19.87
CA LEU A 846 56.29 38.81 -20.55
C LEU A 846 57.42 39.85 -20.43
N GLY A 847 58.53 39.53 -19.78
CA GLY A 847 59.62 40.49 -19.54
C GLY A 847 59.29 41.57 -18.48
N LEU A 848 58.21 41.40 -17.71
CA LEU A 848 57.76 42.31 -16.64
C LEU A 848 58.58 42.11 -15.36
N ARG A 849 59.90 42.34 -15.46
CA ARG A 849 60.88 42.05 -14.40
C ARG A 849 60.60 42.83 -13.11
N LYS A 850 60.26 44.12 -13.23
CA LYS A 850 59.93 44.98 -12.08
C LYS A 850 58.71 44.47 -11.31
N GLN A 851 57.68 44.00 -12.02
CA GLN A 851 56.47 43.44 -11.43
C GLN A 851 56.75 42.10 -10.75
N ALA A 852 57.58 41.24 -11.34
CA ALA A 852 57.99 39.97 -10.73
C ALA A 852 58.81 40.17 -9.45
N ASP A 853 59.76 41.11 -9.45
CA ASP A 853 60.58 41.45 -8.27
C ASP A 853 59.73 42.12 -7.18
N LYS A 854 58.75 42.94 -7.56
CA LYS A 854 57.76 43.51 -6.63
C LYS A 854 56.91 42.42 -5.96
N LEU A 855 56.39 41.46 -6.72
CA LEU A 855 55.66 40.31 -6.15
C LEU A 855 56.52 39.48 -5.19
N LYS A 856 57.81 39.29 -5.50
CA LYS A 856 58.76 38.62 -4.60
C LYS A 856 58.87 39.36 -3.27
N ALA A 857 59.04 40.69 -3.31
CA ALA A 857 59.20 41.52 -2.14
C ALA A 857 57.90 41.61 -1.30
N ASP A 858 56.78 41.93 -1.95
CA ASP A 858 55.49 42.18 -1.30
C ASP A 858 54.94 40.94 -0.58
N PHE A 859 55.16 39.74 -1.14
CA PHE A 859 54.72 38.46 -0.58
C PHE A 859 55.83 37.67 0.11
N LYS A 860 57.00 38.28 0.33
CA LYS A 860 58.15 37.66 1.02
C LYS A 860 58.51 36.27 0.47
N VAL A 861 58.49 36.12 -0.86
CA VAL A 861 58.74 34.83 -1.52
C VAL A 861 60.18 34.39 -1.22
N PRO A 862 60.39 33.17 -0.70
CA PRO A 862 61.73 32.65 -0.42
C PRO A 862 62.63 32.74 -1.65
N GLU A 863 63.85 33.23 -1.45
CA GLU A 863 64.76 33.50 -2.55
C GLU A 863 64.99 32.27 -3.43
N LYS A 864 65.24 31.10 -2.81
CA LYS A 864 65.38 29.83 -3.53
C LYS A 864 64.18 29.54 -4.43
N ARG A 865 62.94 29.75 -3.93
CA ARG A 865 61.71 29.47 -4.68
C ARG A 865 61.55 30.41 -5.88
N PHE A 866 61.83 31.70 -5.69
CA PHE A 866 61.83 32.69 -6.77
C PHE A 866 62.84 32.33 -7.86
N TRP A 867 64.05 31.92 -7.47
CA TRP A 867 65.10 31.49 -8.40
C TRP A 867 64.67 30.27 -9.22
N PHE A 868 64.04 29.26 -8.60
CA PHE A 868 63.49 28.12 -9.35
C PHE A 868 62.45 28.56 -10.38
N VAL A 869 61.49 29.40 -10.00
CA VAL A 869 60.41 29.85 -10.90
C VAL A 869 60.97 30.67 -12.06
N LYS A 870 61.88 31.61 -11.77
CA LYS A 870 62.51 32.47 -12.78
C LYS A 870 63.40 31.69 -13.74
N MET A 871 64.19 30.74 -13.23
CA MET A 871 65.01 29.83 -14.04
C MET A 871 64.13 29.02 -15.01
N LYS A 872 63.06 28.37 -14.51
CA LYS A 872 62.14 27.61 -15.37
C LYS A 872 61.50 28.49 -16.45
N ALA A 873 61.04 29.69 -16.08
CA ALA A 873 60.44 30.62 -17.03
C ALA A 873 61.40 31.04 -18.16
N LEU A 874 62.65 31.36 -17.83
CA LEU A 874 63.67 31.77 -18.80
C LEU A 874 64.09 30.62 -19.73
N VAL A 875 64.20 29.40 -19.20
CA VAL A 875 64.48 28.19 -19.99
C VAL A 875 63.34 27.89 -20.96
N GLU A 876 62.09 27.99 -20.52
CA GLU A 876 60.92 27.80 -21.38
C GLU A 876 60.82 28.84 -22.50
N LEU A 877 61.24 30.09 -22.23
CA LEU A 877 61.36 31.14 -23.25
C LEU A 877 62.56 30.96 -24.19
N LYS A 878 63.48 30.03 -23.87
CA LYS A 878 64.78 29.89 -24.54
C LYS A 878 65.60 31.19 -24.52
N ASP A 879 65.42 32.02 -23.49
CA ASP A 879 66.19 33.26 -23.27
C ASP A 879 67.53 32.92 -22.60
N TRP A 880 68.46 32.37 -23.40
CA TRP A 880 69.76 31.90 -22.90
C TRP A 880 70.65 33.03 -22.40
N GLU A 881 70.62 34.18 -23.09
CA GLU A 881 71.37 35.38 -22.69
C GLU A 881 70.84 35.95 -21.38
N GLY A 882 69.51 36.05 -21.23
CA GLY A 882 68.87 36.48 -19.99
C GLY A 882 69.13 35.51 -18.83
N LEU A 883 69.13 34.20 -19.08
CA LEU A 883 69.46 33.19 -18.08
C LEU A 883 70.92 33.28 -17.62
N GLU A 884 71.86 33.44 -18.55
CA GLU A 884 73.29 33.55 -18.24
C GLU A 884 73.58 34.84 -17.45
N SER A 885 73.08 35.98 -17.93
CA SER A 885 73.22 37.28 -17.28
C SER A 885 72.63 37.29 -15.86
N TRP A 886 71.45 36.70 -15.67
CA TRP A 886 70.78 36.66 -14.37
C TRP A 886 71.42 35.67 -13.38
N SER A 887 71.91 34.52 -13.86
CA SER A 887 72.45 33.45 -13.00
C SER A 887 73.77 33.81 -12.31
N GLY A 888 74.58 34.69 -12.93
CA GLY A 888 75.83 35.19 -12.36
C GLY A 888 76.84 34.09 -11.97
N LYS A 889 77.61 34.35 -10.90
CA LYS A 889 78.66 33.44 -10.39
C LYS A 889 78.21 32.53 -9.23
N LYS A 890 77.17 32.92 -8.49
CA LYS A 890 76.66 32.17 -7.32
C LYS A 890 75.13 32.12 -7.39
N SER A 891 74.56 30.94 -7.22
CA SER A 891 73.10 30.73 -7.18
C SER A 891 72.65 30.20 -5.82
N PRO A 892 71.61 30.78 -5.18
CA PRO A 892 71.02 30.29 -3.93
C PRO A 892 70.45 28.86 -4.03
N ILE A 893 70.17 28.38 -5.24
CA ILE A 893 69.67 27.01 -5.49
C ILE A 893 70.77 26.06 -5.99
N GLY A 894 71.99 26.55 -6.15
CA GLY A 894 73.07 25.85 -6.87
C GLY A 894 72.82 25.82 -8.38
N PHE A 895 73.81 25.33 -9.14
CA PHE A 895 73.70 25.23 -10.60
C PHE A 895 73.22 23.86 -11.08
N GLU A 896 73.23 22.84 -10.23
CA GLU A 896 72.74 21.51 -10.58
C GLU A 896 71.26 21.49 -11.00
N PRO A 897 70.34 22.26 -10.36
CA PRO A 897 68.98 22.37 -10.85
C PRO A 897 68.84 23.02 -12.23
N PHE A 898 69.76 23.91 -12.62
CA PHE A 898 69.77 24.49 -13.97
C PHE A 898 70.11 23.41 -15.00
N VAL A 899 71.15 22.62 -14.74
CA VAL A 899 71.57 21.49 -15.60
C VAL A 899 70.44 20.50 -15.76
N ASN A 900 69.87 20.01 -14.66
CA ASN A 900 68.80 19.00 -14.70
C ASN A 900 67.55 19.50 -15.43
N HIS A 901 67.15 20.76 -15.26
CA HIS A 901 65.97 21.30 -15.95
C HIS A 901 66.22 21.56 -17.44
N LEU A 902 67.42 22.05 -17.80
CA LEU A 902 67.82 22.22 -19.21
C LEU A 902 67.86 20.88 -19.95
N LEU A 903 68.36 19.81 -19.31
CA LEU A 903 68.34 18.46 -19.85
C LEU A 903 66.92 17.93 -20.03
N ALA A 904 66.04 18.15 -19.03
CA ALA A 904 64.63 17.78 -19.14
C ALA A 904 63.91 18.47 -20.32
N MET A 905 64.36 19.68 -20.70
CA MET A 905 63.86 20.43 -21.86
C MET A 905 64.62 20.11 -23.16
N GLY A 906 65.49 19.11 -23.17
CA GLY A 906 66.27 18.67 -24.33
C GLY A 906 67.42 19.60 -24.73
N CYS A 907 67.73 20.62 -23.93
CA CYS A 907 68.71 21.66 -24.23
C CYS A 907 70.11 21.30 -23.69
N HIS A 908 70.68 20.21 -24.20
CA HIS A 908 71.94 19.60 -23.73
C HIS A 908 73.13 20.56 -23.80
N ARG A 909 73.27 21.29 -24.92
CA ARG A 909 74.39 22.23 -25.13
C ARG A 909 74.40 23.38 -24.12
N GLU A 910 73.22 23.88 -23.75
CA GLU A 910 73.10 24.95 -22.77
C GLU A 910 73.27 24.43 -21.34
N ALA A 911 72.85 23.18 -21.07
CA ALA A 911 73.10 22.51 -19.78
C ALA A 911 74.60 22.42 -19.45
N LEU A 912 75.43 22.09 -20.46
CA LEU A 912 76.89 21.97 -20.31
C LEU A 912 77.57 23.25 -19.80
N ARG A 913 77.04 24.43 -20.12
CA ARG A 913 77.58 25.72 -19.64
C ARG A 913 77.49 25.88 -18.12
N TYR A 914 76.57 25.16 -17.48
CA TYR A 914 76.33 25.24 -16.04
C TYR A 914 77.00 24.11 -15.25
N VAL A 915 77.47 23.04 -15.89
CA VAL A 915 78.15 21.91 -15.22
C VAL A 915 79.44 22.35 -14.51
N PRO A 916 80.35 23.15 -15.11
CA PRO A 916 81.55 23.64 -14.41
C PRO A 916 81.23 24.47 -13.16
N LYS A 917 80.05 25.12 -13.15
CA LYS A 917 79.59 25.95 -12.03
C LYS A 917 79.00 25.12 -10.87
N CYS A 918 78.79 23.81 -11.07
CA CYS A 918 78.32 22.89 -10.03
C CYS A 918 79.46 22.45 -9.09
N GLU A 919 79.09 21.85 -7.96
CA GLU A 919 80.07 21.31 -7.00
C GLU A 919 80.90 20.19 -7.63
N ALA A 920 82.22 20.20 -7.40
CA ALA A 920 83.16 19.27 -8.05
C ALA A 920 82.76 17.79 -7.93
N ARG A 921 82.18 17.39 -6.79
CA ARG A 921 81.74 16.02 -6.53
C ARG A 921 80.60 15.54 -7.44
N SER A 922 79.75 16.43 -7.94
CA SER A 922 78.58 16.07 -8.78
C SER A 922 78.79 16.33 -10.26
N ARG A 923 79.87 17.04 -10.65
CA ARG A 923 80.18 17.37 -12.05
C ARG A 923 80.31 16.14 -12.94
N VAL A 924 81.01 15.11 -12.48
CA VAL A 924 81.26 13.88 -13.24
C VAL A 924 79.95 13.24 -13.71
N GLU A 925 79.01 12.99 -12.78
CA GLU A 925 77.70 12.42 -13.10
C GLU A 925 76.82 13.39 -13.93
N LEU A 926 77.00 14.70 -13.77
CA LEU A 926 76.27 15.70 -14.58
C LEU A 926 76.79 15.75 -16.03
N TYR A 927 78.10 15.67 -16.27
CA TYR A 927 78.67 15.53 -17.61
C TYR A 927 78.21 14.26 -18.30
N VAL A 928 78.17 13.14 -17.57
CA VAL A 928 77.58 11.86 -18.04
C VAL A 928 76.12 12.05 -18.45
N LYS A 929 75.30 12.71 -17.62
CA LYS A 929 73.90 13.01 -17.95
C LYS A 929 73.74 13.95 -19.15
N CYS A 930 74.71 14.83 -19.39
CA CYS A 930 74.77 15.67 -20.59
C CYS A 930 75.25 14.91 -21.85
N GLY A 931 75.69 13.65 -21.70
CA GLY A 931 76.22 12.82 -22.80
C GLY A 931 77.71 13.04 -23.08
N GLU A 932 78.40 13.86 -22.28
CA GLU A 932 79.81 14.22 -22.47
C GLU A 932 80.72 13.33 -21.62
N TRP A 933 80.88 12.07 -22.04
CA TRP A 933 81.61 11.05 -21.30
C TRP A 933 83.13 11.29 -21.26
N VAL A 934 83.70 11.89 -22.31
CA VAL A 934 85.14 12.18 -22.39
C VAL A 934 85.50 13.26 -21.38
N THR A 935 84.73 14.35 -21.32
CA THR A 935 84.94 15.44 -20.35
C THR A 935 84.66 15.01 -18.91
N ALA A 936 83.71 14.08 -18.70
CA ALA A 936 83.54 13.43 -17.39
C ALA A 936 84.79 12.64 -16.97
N GLY A 937 85.46 11.99 -17.93
CA GLY A 937 86.73 11.30 -17.74
C GLY A 937 87.87 12.25 -17.42
N GLU A 938 88.00 13.36 -18.16
CA GLU A 938 88.99 14.41 -17.90
C GLU A 938 88.84 15.00 -16.50
N GLU A 939 87.62 15.30 -16.05
CA GLU A 939 87.37 15.80 -14.68
C GLU A 939 87.71 14.74 -13.61
N CYS A 940 87.56 13.45 -13.90
CA CYS A 940 88.03 12.38 -13.00
C CYS A 940 89.56 12.29 -12.98
N ALA A 941 90.20 12.48 -14.13
CA ALA A 941 91.65 12.42 -14.29
C ALA A 941 92.33 13.56 -13.53
N ASP A 942 91.83 14.79 -13.72
CA ASP A 942 92.32 15.99 -13.03
C ASP A 942 92.18 15.88 -11.50
N ARG A 943 91.22 15.09 -11.02
CA ARG A 943 90.95 14.87 -9.59
C ARG A 943 91.63 13.61 -9.03
N GLY A 944 92.33 12.83 -9.86
CA GLY A 944 92.97 11.58 -9.46
C GLY A 944 92.01 10.47 -9.03
N GLU A 945 90.74 10.53 -9.45
CA GLU A 945 89.69 9.57 -9.05
C GLU A 945 89.71 8.32 -9.96
N THR A 946 90.81 7.55 -9.93
CA THR A 946 91.04 6.38 -10.81
C THR A 946 89.93 5.33 -10.74
N ALA A 947 89.39 5.06 -9.55
CA ALA A 947 88.28 4.13 -9.35
C ALA A 947 87.01 4.55 -10.11
N LYS A 948 86.67 5.85 -10.12
CA LYS A 948 85.51 6.36 -10.89
C LYS A 948 85.79 6.39 -12.38
N LEU A 949 87.04 6.62 -12.80
CA LEU A 949 87.44 6.60 -14.21
C LEU A 949 87.28 5.19 -14.81
N VAL A 950 87.62 4.15 -14.04
CA VAL A 950 87.34 2.74 -14.38
C VAL A 950 85.84 2.47 -14.45
N GLU A 951 85.06 3.00 -13.50
CA GLU A 951 83.60 2.90 -13.51
C GLU A 951 82.98 3.56 -14.75
N LEU A 952 83.43 4.76 -15.13
CA LEU A 952 82.97 5.47 -16.32
C LEU A 952 83.28 4.70 -17.61
N ARG A 953 84.47 4.09 -17.72
CA ARG A 953 84.82 3.22 -18.85
C ARG A 953 83.84 2.05 -18.98
N GLN A 954 83.44 1.44 -17.86
CA GLN A 954 82.48 0.33 -17.86
C GLN A 954 81.06 0.77 -18.22
N ARG A 955 80.66 2.00 -17.84
CA ARG A 955 79.32 2.56 -18.07
C ARG A 955 79.16 3.23 -19.43
N CYS A 956 80.25 3.57 -20.12
CA CYS A 956 80.16 4.37 -21.34
C CYS A 956 79.51 3.60 -22.51
N PRO A 957 78.65 4.25 -23.32
CA PRO A 957 77.88 3.59 -24.37
C PRO A 957 78.64 3.39 -25.69
N SER A 958 79.81 4.02 -25.87
CA SER A 958 80.54 4.07 -27.15
C SER A 958 81.96 3.50 -27.02
N PRO A 959 82.39 2.59 -27.92
CA PRO A 959 83.73 2.01 -27.89
C PRO A 959 84.84 3.04 -28.14
N HIS A 960 84.55 4.13 -28.87
CA HIS A 960 85.51 5.22 -29.07
C HIS A 960 85.77 6.00 -27.77
N VAL A 961 84.71 6.26 -26.99
CA VAL A 961 84.83 6.91 -25.67
C VAL A 961 85.53 5.97 -24.69
N ALA A 962 85.23 4.66 -24.73
CA ALA A 962 85.91 3.66 -23.91
C ALA A 962 87.44 3.65 -24.15
N ALA A 963 87.87 3.81 -25.41
CA ALA A 963 89.28 3.91 -25.76
C ALA A 963 89.93 5.18 -25.22
N ALA A 964 89.26 6.34 -25.34
CA ALA A 964 89.74 7.60 -24.78
C ALA A 964 89.86 7.56 -23.25
N LEU A 965 88.88 6.98 -22.56
CA LEU A 965 88.92 6.78 -21.10
C LEU A 965 90.00 5.77 -20.70
N SER A 966 90.23 4.71 -21.47
CA SER A 966 91.30 3.72 -21.20
C SER A 966 92.68 4.36 -21.27
N LYS A 967 92.90 5.23 -22.26
CA LYS A 967 94.13 6.01 -22.37
C LYS A 967 94.35 6.92 -21.16
N MET A 968 93.31 7.60 -20.69
CA MET A 968 93.40 8.43 -19.47
C MET A 968 93.70 7.60 -18.20
N ILE A 969 93.19 6.36 -18.11
CA ILE A 969 93.54 5.44 -17.02
C ILE A 969 95.02 5.05 -17.07
N GLU A 970 95.54 4.76 -18.27
CA GLU A 970 96.95 4.43 -18.49
C GLU A 970 97.87 5.63 -18.17
N ASP A 971 97.51 6.83 -18.62
CA ASP A 971 98.25 8.08 -18.40
C ASP A 971 98.31 8.49 -16.91
N LEU A 972 97.35 8.07 -16.08
CA LEU A 972 97.35 8.28 -14.61
C LEU A 972 98.09 7.19 -13.82
N ALA A 973 98.29 6.02 -14.44
CA ALA A 973 98.99 4.88 -13.83
C ALA A 973 100.51 4.93 -14.08
N ALA A 974 100.94 5.67 -15.10
CA ALA A 974 102.33 6.05 -15.38
C ALA A 974 102.75 7.27 -14.55
#